data_AF-A0AAE4SBP8-F1
#
_entry.id   AF-A0AAE4SBP8-F1
#
_cell.length_a   1.000
_cell.length_b   1.000
_cell.length_c   1.000
_cell.angle_alpha   90.00
_cell.angle_beta   90.00
_cell.angle_gamma   90.00
#
_symmetry.space_group_name_H-M   'P 1'
#
loop_
_entity.id
_entity.type
_entity.pdbx_description
1 polymer ?
#
loop_
_entity_poly.entity_id
_entity_poly.type
_entity_poly.pdbx_seq_one_letter_code
_entity_poly.pdbx_strand_id
1 'polypeptide(L)'
;MDYIINKLNNQISISDPTTYDYIIHLRMRIEYSLFLCLGYLWKNIEKIPAAQQKKIVSDLSNLSIGHVVEAIRTLDLNKEVFSKKSSIEILNNYPSLRNSKIGHGYAMGNDVASALIPLYDNLYAEVPFLQEKYDLIVVENQMNEIYKGVRFPYDRNGEGERWSCAADCFQTQESYFPRTYICINGKYCKISPFIHITRSSHIHLFSSLQEKLLGKSKMCHLFSESEDSKTTINFPELICISEIEDTRRRSSNGTLMSNFKNNYFQYIDVGINTLVLDFLKKNRASVSATIWGHGGVGKTACIQSICNNLFNDTNKTFSYIIFISAKDRQYNTKTGKIDTNNESDITYKYSEILNKIIEVIHGTENPISEEKENLLSYYEEKIRSFDDKILIVIDDYETFDDFEKAKIKQFINTLDINYHKVIITTRNKRFILGESIPSNELDLDKTKTFLKSVVQKEYPEHYDSIQKLISDKEIIQKIYSATSGRPIFIYQFAHLYVQRGYKEEFLNLKDDSNAKDFLYGRIYNYLSNDAKHIFVTLSTLADENLTFRYDVLKFCLSKVIPDDDKFDEGVSELEDQRIIEPYSESSGRIYSTELRDIMLEHYNACPQSFRNMVKSMIENLGGKNIDGSVVEALLCEADKSRPLGNEQETTEKYRHILNTKTYPIQTRKTALKNLADYLSNSRLSLDRAIVILEEYISDFSDDADIHRIYIYYLWARKGDDKTTLNDKTKADLTIRRFFTNHDKTDPNNLAFFALGVGYCIDYDLNLRKYESFKLKYRSLNTTFTEYGMKLFEHIQQDTNYKAIPAVKHNVRMALIQIMKICYELGKEEQTSEKIRYGLKICSYMSHTELPEPFKTQVPNHQNQLKNLLRSRFPQETKDIEHKDYSPLIGSWAETVSSLYEVGMTVDVVIKQILPYGIFVDLDEHIVGLIHISEIDFRFIENIYNEFEIGETCPAMITSINLSEEKIALSTKGLGKFAI
;
A
#
# COMPACT_ATOMS: atom_id res chain seq x y z
N MET A 1 19.11 49.71 45.48
CA MET A 1 18.33 48.49 45.27
C MET A 1 17.82 48.51 43.84
N ASP A 2 17.87 47.37 43.17
CA ASP A 2 17.44 47.24 41.77
C ASP A 2 15.92 47.09 41.63
N TYR A 3 15.47 46.92 40.39
CA TYR A 3 14.06 46.66 40.07
C TYR A 3 13.46 45.51 40.90
N ILE A 4 14.18 44.41 41.06
CA ILE A 4 13.68 43.19 41.71
C ILE A 4 13.50 43.43 43.21
N ILE A 5 14.49 44.01 43.86
CA ILE A 5 14.44 44.33 45.28
C ILE A 5 13.42 45.44 45.55
N ASN A 6 13.30 46.46 44.69
CA ASN A 6 12.24 47.47 44.81
C ASN A 6 10.85 46.82 44.73
N LYS A 7 10.65 45.88 43.80
CA LYS A 7 9.40 45.13 43.68
C LYS A 7 9.12 44.22 44.89
N LEU A 8 10.14 43.54 45.41
CA LEU A 8 10.03 42.75 46.65
C LEU A 8 9.65 43.63 47.86
N ASN A 9 10.20 44.84 47.95
CA ASN A 9 9.87 45.79 49.03
C ASN A 9 8.43 46.33 48.91
N ASN A 10 7.92 46.52 47.68
CA ASN A 10 6.58 47.05 47.44
C ASN A 10 5.45 46.02 47.64
N GLN A 11 5.75 44.72 47.56
CA GLN A 11 4.77 43.64 47.72
C GLN A 11 4.36 43.38 49.18
N ILE A 12 4.85 44.20 50.11
CA ILE A 12 4.71 43.97 51.55
C ILE A 12 3.81 45.01 52.20
N SER A 13 2.72 44.52 52.80
CA SER A 13 1.97 45.20 53.85
C SER A 13 2.28 44.51 55.20
N ILE A 14 3.50 44.62 55.72
CA ILE A 14 3.88 43.94 56.97
C ILE A 14 3.86 44.95 58.11
N SER A 15 2.94 44.76 59.05
CA SER A 15 2.78 45.54 60.27
C SER A 15 3.57 45.00 61.47
N ASP A 16 4.25 43.84 61.35
CA ASP A 16 4.98 43.23 62.48
C ASP A 16 6.22 42.42 62.03
N PRO A 17 7.46 42.78 62.45
CA PRO A 17 8.71 42.09 62.11
C PRO A 17 8.87 40.67 62.70
N THR A 18 7.84 40.16 63.38
CA THR A 18 7.81 38.83 64.00
C THR A 18 7.16 37.74 63.12
N THR A 19 6.51 38.12 62.03
CA THR A 19 5.78 37.17 61.18
C THR A 19 6.69 36.31 60.30
N TYR A 20 6.29 35.06 60.08
CA TYR A 20 6.94 34.11 59.18
C TYR A 20 7.24 34.70 57.79
N ASP A 21 6.27 35.47 57.27
CA ASP A 21 6.37 36.12 55.96
C ASP A 21 7.51 37.16 55.91
N TYR A 22 7.77 37.85 57.03
CA TYR A 22 8.89 38.78 57.14
C TYR A 22 10.24 38.05 57.12
N ILE A 23 10.36 36.89 57.79
CA ILE A 23 11.56 36.05 57.76
C ILE A 23 11.80 35.49 56.35
N ILE A 24 10.74 35.03 55.66
CA ILE A 24 10.81 34.59 54.26
C ILE A 24 11.28 35.75 53.37
N HIS A 25 10.72 36.94 53.55
CA HIS A 25 11.10 38.10 52.77
C HIS A 25 12.59 38.47 52.95
N LEU A 26 13.08 38.53 54.19
CA LEU A 26 14.50 38.78 54.46
C LEU A 26 15.40 37.71 53.84
N ARG A 27 15.02 36.44 53.93
CA ARG A 27 15.74 35.34 53.27
C ARG A 27 15.80 35.53 51.75
N MET A 28 14.67 35.86 51.12
CA MET A 28 14.60 36.06 49.67
C MET A 28 15.51 37.21 49.21
N ARG A 29 15.60 38.29 49.99
CA ARG A 29 16.51 39.40 49.73
C ARG A 29 17.97 38.97 49.78
N ILE A 30 18.37 38.22 50.81
CA ILE A 30 19.75 37.73 50.95
C ILE A 30 20.09 36.76 49.82
N GLU A 31 19.25 35.76 49.56
CA GLU A 31 19.50 34.76 48.51
C GLU A 31 19.55 35.40 47.12
N TYR A 32 18.65 36.35 46.82
CA TYR A 32 18.71 37.13 45.59
C TYR A 32 20.05 37.86 45.43
N SER A 33 20.50 38.56 46.48
CA SER A 33 21.79 39.26 46.45
C SER A 33 22.96 38.31 46.21
N LEU A 34 22.94 37.10 46.77
CA LEU A 34 23.97 36.08 46.52
C LEU A 34 23.96 35.59 45.07
N PHE A 35 22.79 35.25 44.53
CA PHE A 35 22.68 34.82 43.13
C PHE A 35 23.05 35.93 42.15
N LEU A 36 22.76 37.18 42.49
CA LEU A 36 23.15 38.33 41.69
C LEU A 36 24.68 38.53 41.70
N CYS A 37 25.32 38.40 42.87
CA CYS A 37 26.78 38.39 42.97
C CYS A 37 27.41 37.25 42.16
N LEU A 38 26.85 36.03 42.26
CA LEU A 38 27.32 34.88 41.48
C LEU A 38 27.20 35.13 39.97
N GLY A 39 26.03 35.61 39.51
CA GLY A 39 25.80 35.93 38.10
C GLY A 39 26.75 37.01 37.60
N TYR A 40 26.94 38.09 38.36
CA TYR A 40 27.86 39.16 38.00
C TYR A 40 29.32 38.70 37.89
N LEU A 41 29.77 37.86 38.83
CA LEU A 41 31.13 37.32 38.84
C LEU A 41 31.34 36.19 37.81
N TRP A 42 30.26 35.65 37.22
CA TRP A 42 30.35 34.55 36.26
C TRP A 42 31.20 34.90 35.02
N LYS A 43 31.32 36.19 34.69
CA LYS A 43 32.26 36.72 33.68
C LYS A 43 33.74 36.30 33.90
N ASN A 44 34.08 35.81 35.09
CA ASN A 44 35.42 35.38 35.45
C ASN A 44 35.63 33.85 35.36
N ILE A 45 34.61 33.06 35.00
CA ILE A 45 34.71 31.58 34.98
C ILE A 45 35.83 31.08 34.04
N GLU A 46 36.03 31.74 32.90
CA GLU A 46 37.08 31.36 31.94
C GLU A 46 38.49 31.76 32.39
N LYS A 47 38.61 32.63 33.40
CA LYS A 47 39.89 33.17 33.89
C LYS A 47 40.53 32.30 34.98
N ILE A 48 39.80 31.33 35.54
CA ILE A 48 40.29 30.42 36.60
C ILE A 48 40.73 29.06 36.03
N PRO A 49 41.58 28.28 36.74
CA PRO A 49 42.03 26.97 36.26
C PRO A 49 40.88 26.00 35.96
N ALA A 50 41.01 25.20 34.90
CA ALA A 50 39.98 24.25 34.45
C ALA A 50 39.48 23.29 35.55
N ALA A 51 40.36 22.86 36.47
CA ALA A 51 39.96 22.02 37.61
C ALA A 51 38.99 22.73 38.57
N GLN A 52 39.16 24.03 38.78
CA GLN A 52 38.25 24.84 39.61
C GLN A 52 36.94 25.15 38.87
N GLN A 53 37.00 25.39 37.55
CA GLN A 53 35.80 25.52 36.71
C GLN A 53 34.91 24.27 36.81
N LYS A 54 35.53 23.08 36.66
CA LYS A 54 34.87 21.77 36.80
C LYS A 54 34.22 21.60 38.17
N LYS A 55 34.94 21.94 39.24
CA LYS A 55 34.40 21.86 40.61
C LYS A 55 33.17 22.76 40.78
N ILE A 56 33.25 24.02 40.35
CA ILE A 56 32.11 24.95 40.45
C ILE A 56 30.89 24.40 39.71
N VAL A 57 31.05 23.94 38.46
CA VAL A 57 29.90 23.41 37.69
C VAL A 57 29.37 22.10 38.26
N SER A 58 30.23 21.22 38.77
CA SER A 58 29.82 20.04 39.53
C SER A 58 29.00 20.43 40.77
N ASP A 59 29.47 21.39 41.56
CA ASP A 59 28.80 21.85 42.79
C ASP A 59 27.45 22.53 42.48
N LEU A 60 27.33 23.17 41.32
CA LEU A 60 26.08 23.77 40.82
C LEU A 60 25.03 22.71 40.42
N SER A 61 25.42 21.47 40.13
CA SER A 61 24.48 20.37 39.83
C SER A 61 23.69 19.91 41.07
N ASN A 62 24.34 19.92 42.24
CA ASN A 62 23.76 19.63 43.56
C ASN A 62 23.82 20.87 44.46
N LEU A 63 23.11 21.92 44.05
CA LEU A 63 23.29 23.26 44.57
C LEU A 63 22.88 23.39 46.05
N SER A 64 23.83 23.80 46.89
CA SER A 64 23.54 24.29 48.24
C SER A 64 23.89 25.78 48.34
N ILE A 65 23.32 26.50 49.31
CA ILE A 65 23.70 27.90 49.52
C ILE A 65 25.20 28.03 49.87
N GLY A 66 25.79 26.99 50.48
CA GLY A 66 27.23 26.92 50.73
C GLY A 66 28.03 26.84 49.43
N HIS A 67 27.57 26.07 48.45
CA HIS A 67 28.19 26.00 47.13
C HIS A 67 28.12 27.34 46.39
N VAL A 68 27.02 28.10 46.54
CA VAL A 68 26.89 29.45 45.98
C VAL A 68 27.95 30.38 46.57
N VAL A 69 28.09 30.41 47.90
CA VAL A 69 29.11 31.23 48.58
C VAL A 69 30.53 30.85 48.15
N GLU A 70 30.82 29.55 48.02
CA GLU A 70 32.12 29.04 47.57
C GLU A 70 32.43 29.40 46.11
N ALA A 71 31.43 29.36 45.23
CA ALA A 71 31.56 29.77 43.83
C ALA A 71 31.84 31.27 43.72
N ILE A 72 31.11 32.12 44.46
CA ILE A 72 31.38 33.56 44.54
C ILE A 72 32.82 33.79 45.00
N ARG A 73 33.29 33.07 46.03
CA ARG A 73 34.66 33.19 46.55
C ARG A 73 35.72 32.87 45.51
N THR A 74 35.49 31.83 44.72
CA THR A 74 36.43 31.39 43.69
C THR A 74 36.45 32.34 42.49
N LEU A 75 35.29 32.92 42.13
CA LEU A 75 35.14 33.81 40.98
C LEU A 75 35.49 35.28 41.27
N ASP A 76 35.60 35.66 42.54
CA ASP A 76 35.89 37.04 42.96
C ASP A 76 37.38 37.40 42.88
N LEU A 77 37.96 37.28 41.68
CA LEU A 77 39.39 37.46 41.44
C LEU A 77 39.92 38.85 41.80
N ASN A 78 39.08 39.88 41.62
CA ASN A 78 39.43 41.28 41.84
C ASN A 78 38.96 41.82 43.19
N LYS A 79 38.36 40.96 44.05
CA LYS A 79 37.72 41.37 45.30
C LYS A 79 36.62 42.43 45.09
N GLU A 80 35.85 42.27 44.02
CA GLU A 80 34.67 43.09 43.68
C GLU A 80 33.53 42.87 44.70
N VAL A 81 33.49 41.71 45.37
CA VAL A 81 32.48 41.35 46.38
C VAL A 81 33.09 41.23 47.80
N PHE A 82 34.24 40.57 47.94
CA PHE A 82 34.94 40.29 49.20
C PHE A 82 36.09 41.28 49.49
N SER A 83 35.79 42.58 49.46
CA SER A 83 36.80 43.61 49.72
C SER A 83 37.14 43.80 51.21
N LYS A 84 36.21 43.49 52.13
CA LYS A 84 36.34 43.68 53.58
C LYS A 84 36.35 42.35 54.33
N LYS A 85 37.02 42.29 55.50
CA LYS A 85 37.05 41.10 56.35
C LYS A 85 35.67 40.76 56.94
N SER A 86 34.88 41.78 57.27
CA SER A 86 33.52 41.67 57.77
C SER A 86 32.57 41.03 56.74
N SER A 87 32.66 41.41 55.47
CA SER A 87 31.78 40.87 54.42
C SER A 87 32.04 39.38 54.14
N ILE A 88 33.29 38.94 54.26
CA ILE A 88 33.67 37.52 54.20
C ILE A 88 33.03 36.73 55.35
N GLU A 89 33.09 37.26 56.57
CA GLU A 89 32.55 36.60 57.77
C GLU A 89 31.02 36.47 57.71
N ILE A 90 30.33 37.52 57.25
CA ILE A 90 28.88 37.54 57.03
C ILE A 90 28.45 36.45 56.04
N LEU A 91 29.12 36.37 54.89
CA LEU A 91 28.79 35.42 53.83
C LEU A 91 29.06 33.97 54.24
N ASN A 92 30.13 33.73 55.01
CA ASN A 92 30.45 32.40 55.54
C ASN A 92 29.49 31.93 56.63
N ASN A 93 28.92 32.86 57.41
CA ASN A 93 27.97 32.55 58.48
C ASN A 93 26.55 32.31 57.97
N TYR A 94 26.20 32.79 56.77
CA TYR A 94 24.84 32.64 56.24
C TYR A 94 24.43 31.17 55.99
N PRO A 95 25.25 30.29 55.36
CA PRO A 95 24.88 28.88 55.17
C PRO A 95 24.55 28.15 56.48
N SER A 96 25.34 28.36 57.53
CA SER A 96 25.12 27.73 58.83
C SER A 96 23.90 28.31 59.54
N LEU A 97 23.72 29.64 59.52
CA LEU A 97 22.53 30.32 60.05
C LEU A 97 21.25 29.85 59.34
N ARG A 98 21.27 29.78 58.01
CA ARG A 98 20.15 29.33 57.19
C ARG A 98 19.79 27.88 57.49
N ASN A 99 20.76 26.98 57.52
CA ASN A 99 20.50 25.55 57.74
C ASN A 99 20.01 25.28 59.18
N SER A 100 20.61 25.93 60.18
CA SER A 100 20.26 25.72 61.60
C SER A 100 18.95 26.40 62.02
N LYS A 101 18.68 27.62 61.53
CA LYS A 101 17.55 28.45 61.97
C LYS A 101 16.43 28.62 60.95
N ILE A 102 16.55 28.13 59.71
CA ILE A 102 15.50 28.32 58.68
C ILE A 102 15.15 26.99 58.00
N GLY A 103 16.13 26.13 57.75
CA GLY A 103 15.97 24.88 56.98
C GLY A 103 15.17 23.76 57.65
N HIS A 104 14.88 23.84 58.96
CA HIS A 104 14.16 22.79 59.69
C HIS A 104 12.65 23.04 59.88
N GLY A 105 12.07 24.05 59.22
CA GLY A 105 10.61 24.24 59.17
C GLY A 105 9.91 24.69 60.47
N TYR A 106 10.65 25.01 61.54
CA TYR A 106 10.07 25.35 62.85
C TYR A 106 10.55 26.68 63.46
N ALA A 107 11.21 27.55 62.71
CA ALA A 107 11.73 28.79 63.28
C ALA A 107 10.75 29.95 63.16
N MET A 108 9.91 30.11 64.19
CA MET A 108 9.15 31.33 64.43
C MET A 108 9.81 32.08 65.60
N GLY A 109 10.15 33.35 65.42
CA GLY A 109 10.61 34.18 66.54
C GLY A 109 11.56 35.34 66.17
N ASN A 110 11.63 36.32 67.08
CA ASN A 110 12.51 37.50 66.99
C ASN A 110 13.99 37.15 66.78
N ASP A 111 14.45 35.99 67.25
CA ASP A 111 15.86 35.56 67.21
C ASP A 111 16.38 35.23 65.79
N VAL A 112 15.48 35.03 64.83
CA VAL A 112 15.85 34.80 63.41
C VAL A 112 15.86 36.11 62.65
N ALA A 113 14.81 36.93 62.78
CA ALA A 113 14.77 38.26 62.16
C ALA A 113 15.93 39.14 62.64
N SER A 114 16.22 39.15 63.95
CA SER A 114 17.37 39.87 64.53
C SER A 114 18.74 39.37 64.06
N ALA A 115 18.84 38.14 63.55
CA ALA A 115 20.06 37.61 62.95
C ALA A 115 20.16 37.90 61.45
N LEU A 116 19.04 37.93 60.73
CA LEU A 116 18.99 38.15 59.28
C LEU A 116 19.05 39.63 58.89
N ILE A 117 18.45 40.53 59.67
CA ILE A 117 18.45 41.98 59.40
C ILE A 117 19.90 42.52 59.34
N PRO A 118 20.75 42.33 60.36
CA PRO A 118 22.13 42.81 60.30
C PRO A 118 22.92 42.13 59.19
N LEU A 119 22.60 40.87 58.87
CA LEU A 119 23.27 40.13 57.81
C LEU A 119 23.00 40.75 56.45
N TYR A 120 21.73 41.05 56.14
CA TYR A 120 21.35 41.73 54.90
C TYR A 120 21.87 43.16 54.83
N ASP A 121 21.68 43.95 55.90
CA ASP A 121 22.09 45.35 55.93
C ASP A 121 23.61 45.49 55.73
N ASN A 122 24.39 44.63 56.40
CA ASN A 122 25.84 44.63 56.22
C ASN A 122 26.26 44.07 54.85
N LEU A 123 25.61 43.01 54.33
CA LEU A 123 25.87 42.51 52.98
C LEU A 123 25.69 43.62 51.93
N TYR A 124 24.61 44.39 52.04
CA TYR A 124 24.34 45.50 51.14
C TYR A 124 25.30 46.69 51.37
N ALA A 125 25.64 47.01 52.62
CA ALA A 125 26.53 48.11 52.96
C ALA A 125 28.00 47.85 52.56
N GLU A 126 28.43 46.59 52.56
CA GLU A 126 29.83 46.23 52.37
C GLU A 126 30.18 45.68 50.98
N VAL A 127 29.19 45.33 50.15
CA VAL A 127 29.40 44.89 48.75
C VAL A 127 29.13 46.07 47.80
N PRO A 128 30.16 46.74 47.25
CA PRO A 128 29.99 47.95 46.44
C PRO A 128 29.09 47.74 45.23
N PHE A 129 29.20 46.58 44.58
CA PHE A 129 28.40 46.19 43.42
C PHE A 129 26.87 46.24 43.69
N LEU A 130 26.41 45.87 44.89
CA LEU A 130 24.98 45.88 45.22
C LEU A 130 24.42 47.31 45.37
N GLN A 131 25.29 48.32 45.53
CA GLN A 131 24.93 49.73 45.67
C GLN A 131 24.85 50.48 44.35
N GLU A 132 25.40 49.91 43.27
CA GLU A 132 25.36 50.52 41.95
C GLU A 132 23.92 50.62 41.41
N LYS A 133 23.68 51.63 40.58
CA LYS A 133 22.43 51.75 39.83
C LYS A 133 22.57 50.98 38.53
N TYR A 134 21.79 49.93 38.36
CA TYR A 134 21.76 49.12 37.16
C TYR A 134 20.33 48.79 36.74
N ASP A 135 20.14 48.67 35.43
CA ASP A 135 18.90 48.19 34.85
C ASP A 135 19.00 46.70 34.55
N LEU A 136 17.88 46.00 34.60
CA LEU A 136 17.82 44.61 34.16
C LEU A 136 17.35 44.56 32.71
N ILE A 137 18.06 43.81 31.89
CA ILE A 137 17.79 43.69 30.45
C ILE A 137 17.52 42.23 30.14
N VAL A 138 16.33 41.95 29.63
CA VAL A 138 15.96 40.63 29.10
C VAL A 138 16.09 40.71 27.60
N VAL A 139 17.15 40.12 27.07
CA VAL A 139 17.36 39.99 25.62
C VAL A 139 16.53 38.80 25.13
N GLU A 140 15.58 39.06 24.25
CA GLU A 140 14.62 38.05 23.77
C GLU A 140 14.98 37.46 22.42
N ASN A 141 15.62 38.24 21.55
CA ASN A 141 16.07 37.80 20.23
C ASN A 141 17.17 38.71 19.68
N GLN A 142 17.74 38.30 18.55
CA GLN A 142 18.68 39.08 17.74
C GLN A 142 18.24 39.05 16.27
N MET A 143 18.19 40.21 15.62
CA MET A 143 17.90 40.34 14.19
C MET A 143 18.83 41.39 13.55
N ASN A 144 19.48 41.05 12.43
CA ASN A 144 20.34 41.97 11.67
C ASN A 144 21.36 42.73 12.53
N GLU A 145 22.10 42.01 13.39
CA GLU A 145 23.08 42.59 14.34
C GLU A 145 22.48 43.55 15.38
N ILE A 146 21.17 43.50 15.61
CA ILE A 146 20.49 44.26 16.67
C ILE A 146 19.84 43.27 17.64
N TYR A 147 20.21 43.35 18.90
CA TYR A 147 19.51 42.66 19.98
C TYR A 147 18.25 43.42 20.35
N LYS A 148 17.17 42.70 20.61
CA LYS A 148 15.90 43.26 21.10
C LYS A 148 15.44 42.53 22.35
N GLY A 149 14.68 43.25 23.16
CA GLY A 149 14.05 42.68 24.33
C GLY A 149 13.41 43.73 25.22
N VAL A 150 13.49 43.52 26.52
CA VAL A 150 12.81 44.32 27.54
C VAL A 150 13.82 44.85 28.55
N ARG A 151 13.77 46.16 28.82
CA ARG A 151 14.53 46.83 29.88
C ARG A 151 13.61 47.10 31.07
N PHE A 152 14.09 46.77 32.26
CA PHE A 152 13.48 47.08 33.54
C PHE A 152 14.34 48.13 34.24
N PRO A 153 13.96 49.42 34.15
CA PRO A 153 14.73 50.52 34.74
C PRO A 153 14.80 50.42 36.27
N TYR A 154 15.92 50.83 36.86
CA TYR A 154 16.07 50.84 38.32
C TYR A 154 15.07 51.77 39.05
N ASP A 155 14.61 52.84 38.41
CA ASP A 155 13.82 53.93 38.99
C ASP A 155 12.30 53.79 38.82
N ARG A 156 11.85 52.77 38.08
CA ARG A 156 10.42 52.51 37.81
C ARG A 156 9.96 51.19 38.43
N ASN A 157 8.84 51.23 39.15
CA ASN A 157 8.21 50.05 39.76
C ASN A 157 7.13 49.40 38.84
N GLY A 158 7.27 49.50 37.51
CA GLY A 158 6.24 49.16 36.51
C GLY A 158 6.67 48.18 35.40
N GLU A 159 5.79 47.99 34.39
CA GLU A 159 5.97 47.11 33.23
C GLU A 159 7.26 47.43 32.46
N GLY A 160 7.98 46.40 32.01
CA GLY A 160 9.25 46.57 31.30
C GLY A 160 9.09 47.32 29.97
N GLU A 161 10.09 48.10 29.61
CA GLU A 161 10.10 48.92 28.40
C GLU A 161 10.76 48.18 27.24
N ARG A 162 10.29 48.41 26.01
CA ARG A 162 10.97 47.87 24.82
C ARG A 162 12.39 48.41 24.75
N TRP A 163 13.33 47.51 24.51
CA TRP A 163 14.75 47.83 24.46
C TRP A 163 15.42 47.17 23.26
N SER A 164 16.42 47.86 22.69
CA SER A 164 17.26 47.33 21.62
C SER A 164 18.65 47.94 21.66
N CYS A 165 19.68 47.18 21.27
CA CYS A 165 21.03 47.69 21.06
C CYS A 165 21.75 46.98 19.91
N ALA A 166 22.84 47.56 19.42
CA ALA A 166 23.71 46.93 18.44
C ALA A 166 24.46 45.72 19.05
N ALA A 167 24.82 44.74 18.22
CA ALA A 167 25.37 43.47 18.68
C ALA A 167 26.78 43.57 19.28
N ASP A 168 27.52 44.61 18.91
CA ASP A 168 28.84 44.96 19.44
C ASP A 168 28.83 45.43 20.91
N CYS A 169 27.65 45.75 21.45
CA CYS A 169 27.51 46.17 22.85
C CYS A 169 27.74 45.04 23.86
N PHE A 170 27.72 43.77 23.42
CA PHE A 170 27.95 42.59 24.25
C PHE A 170 29.35 42.02 24.03
N GLN A 171 29.97 41.51 25.10
CA GLN A 171 31.30 40.90 25.03
C GLN A 171 31.31 39.56 24.28
N THR A 172 30.17 38.88 24.21
CA THR A 172 29.99 37.56 23.58
C THR A 172 28.71 37.55 22.74
N GLN A 173 28.76 36.97 21.54
CA GLN A 173 27.55 36.69 20.78
C GLN A 173 26.73 35.59 21.47
N GLU A 174 25.43 35.80 21.63
CA GLU A 174 24.54 34.81 22.22
C GLU A 174 23.84 34.00 21.13
N SER A 175 23.86 32.67 21.26
CA SER A 175 23.12 31.77 20.37
C SER A 175 21.77 31.31 20.94
N TYR A 176 21.45 31.72 22.17
CA TYR A 176 20.29 31.25 22.93
C TYR A 176 19.59 32.44 23.58
N PHE A 177 18.25 32.46 23.53
CA PHE A 177 17.41 33.48 24.15
C PHE A 177 16.19 32.81 24.81
N PRO A 178 15.55 33.44 25.83
CA PRO A 178 15.91 34.72 26.41
C PRO A 178 17.11 34.66 27.36
N ARG A 179 17.84 35.78 27.46
CA ARG A 179 19.01 35.96 28.33
C ARG A 179 18.84 37.18 29.20
N THR A 180 19.24 37.08 30.46
CA THR A 180 19.10 38.18 31.43
C THR A 180 20.46 38.79 31.72
N TYR A 181 20.54 40.12 31.63
CA TYR A 181 21.72 40.92 31.85
C TYR A 181 21.43 42.02 32.88
N ILE A 182 22.48 42.48 33.54
CA ILE A 182 22.50 43.81 34.15
C ILE A 182 23.18 44.79 33.19
N CYS A 183 22.68 46.02 33.13
CA CYS A 183 23.30 47.13 32.41
C CYS A 183 23.78 48.19 33.41
N ILE A 184 25.09 48.38 33.51
CA ILE A 184 25.74 49.40 34.34
C ILE A 184 26.46 50.36 33.42
N ASN A 185 26.09 51.64 33.41
CA ASN A 185 26.72 52.68 32.58
C ASN A 185 26.89 52.28 31.10
N GLY A 186 25.90 51.58 30.52
CA GLY A 186 25.92 51.10 29.13
C GLY A 186 26.70 49.80 28.88
N LYS A 187 27.30 49.19 29.92
CA LYS A 187 27.96 47.89 29.82
C LYS A 187 27.04 46.77 30.29
N TYR A 188 26.97 45.70 29.51
CA TYR A 188 26.10 44.56 29.77
C TYR A 188 26.87 43.39 30.40
N CYS A 189 26.39 42.88 31.52
CA CYS A 189 26.94 41.70 32.18
C CYS A 189 25.86 40.63 32.31
N LYS A 190 26.13 39.43 31.80
CA LYS A 190 25.18 38.31 31.78
C LYS A 190 25.03 37.73 33.18
N ILE A 191 23.79 37.64 33.67
CA ILE A 191 23.46 37.04 34.98
C ILE A 191 22.65 35.74 34.86
N SER A 192 22.09 35.43 33.68
CA SER A 192 21.60 34.09 33.39
C SER A 192 22.77 33.09 33.29
N PRO A 193 22.66 31.84 33.75
CA PRO A 193 21.44 31.13 34.18
C PRO A 193 20.95 31.45 35.60
N PHE A 194 21.75 32.14 36.41
CA PHE A 194 21.52 32.29 37.85
C PHE A 194 20.28 33.12 38.21
N ILE A 195 20.01 34.13 37.39
CA ILE A 195 18.78 34.92 37.46
C ILE A 195 18.18 34.94 36.06
N HIS A 196 16.95 34.47 35.92
CA HIS A 196 16.23 34.42 34.66
C HIS A 196 14.87 35.08 34.79
N ILE A 197 14.59 36.07 33.94
CA ILE A 197 13.33 36.81 33.93
C ILE A 197 12.52 36.40 32.70
N THR A 198 11.27 35.99 32.91
CA THR A 198 10.35 35.60 31.84
C THR A 198 9.48 36.77 31.37
N ARG A 199 8.80 36.59 30.25
CA ARG A 199 7.90 37.58 29.63
C ARG A 199 6.77 38.08 30.53
N SER A 200 6.25 37.25 31.43
CA SER A 200 5.24 37.64 32.42
C SER A 200 5.83 38.34 33.66
N SER A 201 7.09 38.79 33.58
CA SER A 201 7.82 39.43 34.68
C SER A 201 8.03 38.52 35.91
N HIS A 202 7.97 37.19 35.74
CA HIS A 202 8.41 36.26 36.79
C HIS A 202 9.92 36.13 36.78
N ILE A 203 10.49 36.05 37.97
CA ILE A 203 11.93 35.88 38.16
C ILE A 203 12.15 34.49 38.73
N HIS A 204 12.99 33.74 38.02
CA HIS A 204 13.47 32.44 38.43
C HIS A 204 14.91 32.60 38.90
N LEU A 205 15.16 32.23 40.15
CA LEU A 205 16.51 32.05 40.65
C LEU A 205 16.93 30.61 40.36
N PHE A 206 18.17 30.45 39.89
CA PHE A 206 18.76 29.15 39.67
C PHE A 206 18.89 28.41 41.00
N SER A 207 17.99 27.46 41.25
CA SER A 207 18.09 26.57 42.40
C SER A 207 17.89 25.12 41.94
N SER A 208 18.93 24.31 42.12
CA SER A 208 18.80 22.85 42.21
C SER A 208 18.71 22.48 43.69
N LEU A 209 17.56 22.73 44.33
CA LEU A 209 17.29 22.27 45.69
C LEU A 209 16.26 21.14 45.63
N GLN A 210 16.76 19.90 45.66
CA GLN A 210 15.93 18.73 45.84
C GLN A 210 15.64 18.56 47.35
N GLU A 211 14.56 19.18 47.85
CA GLU A 211 14.06 18.89 49.20
C GLU A 211 13.39 17.51 49.20
N LYS A 212 14.12 16.50 49.67
CA LYS A 212 13.64 15.10 49.78
C LYS A 212 12.42 14.93 50.68
N LEU A 213 12.06 15.93 51.50
CA LEU A 213 10.94 15.86 52.45
C LEU A 213 9.67 16.62 52.01
N LEU A 214 9.71 17.41 50.93
CA LEU A 214 8.56 18.22 50.49
C LEU A 214 8.03 17.91 49.09
N GLY A 215 8.64 16.98 48.34
CA GLY A 215 8.04 16.46 47.11
C GLY A 215 7.83 17.53 46.02
N LYS A 216 8.93 17.86 45.32
CA LYS A 216 9.10 18.73 44.12
C LYS A 216 9.51 20.19 44.41
N SER A 217 10.62 20.63 43.79
CA SER A 217 10.65 21.85 42.95
C SER A 217 11.93 21.97 42.11
N LYS A 218 11.78 22.48 40.87
CA LYS A 218 12.81 23.15 40.04
C LYS A 218 12.68 24.66 40.27
N MET A 219 13.79 25.41 40.24
CA MET A 219 13.94 26.89 40.30
C MET A 219 13.04 27.66 41.30
N CYS A 220 13.65 28.37 42.26
CA CYS A 220 12.93 29.25 43.19
C CYS A 220 12.27 30.41 42.43
N HIS A 221 10.94 30.54 42.59
CA HIS A 221 10.16 31.65 42.06
C HIS A 221 10.10 32.79 43.10
N LEU A 222 10.41 34.02 42.71
CA LEU A 222 10.29 35.19 43.58
C LEU A 222 8.87 35.78 43.62
N PHE A 223 8.02 35.52 42.61
CA PHE A 223 6.65 36.03 42.51
C PHE A 223 5.66 34.89 42.20
N SER A 224 4.56 34.79 42.94
CA SER A 224 3.56 33.72 42.80
C SER A 224 2.32 34.16 42.02
N GLU A 225 2.02 33.50 40.90
CA GLU A 225 0.64 33.17 40.49
C GLU A 225 0.65 31.88 39.63
N SER A 226 -0.28 30.96 39.94
CA SER A 226 -0.58 29.68 39.28
C SER A 226 0.45 28.53 39.38
N GLU A 227 0.05 27.49 40.13
CA GLU A 227 0.59 26.13 40.05
C GLU A 227 0.24 25.53 38.67
N ASP A 228 1.12 25.61 37.66
CA ASP A 228 1.13 24.55 36.61
C ASP A 228 2.28 24.55 35.58
N SER A 229 3.23 25.49 35.58
CA SER A 229 4.32 25.43 34.59
C SER A 229 5.57 24.75 35.15
N LYS A 230 5.68 23.42 34.97
CA LYS A 230 6.99 22.73 35.01
C LYS A 230 7.84 23.10 33.80
N THR A 231 8.22 24.37 33.65
CA THR A 231 9.18 24.78 32.63
C THR A 231 10.58 24.35 33.06
N THR A 232 11.17 23.43 32.30
CA THR A 232 12.58 23.08 32.43
C THR A 232 13.36 23.96 31.47
N ILE A 233 14.15 24.89 32.00
CA ILE A 233 15.00 25.75 31.20
C ILE A 233 16.40 25.14 31.18
N ASN A 234 16.84 24.71 30.01
CA ASN A 234 18.17 24.14 29.82
C ASN A 234 19.13 25.27 29.42
N PHE A 235 20.25 25.37 30.11
CA PHE A 235 21.34 26.31 29.80
C PHE A 235 22.55 25.52 29.30
N PRO A 236 22.77 25.42 27.98
CA PRO A 236 23.83 24.61 27.40
C PRO A 236 25.23 24.95 27.90
N GLU A 237 25.48 26.19 28.32
CA GLU A 237 26.73 26.60 28.95
C GLU A 237 27.03 25.87 30.27
N LEU A 238 26.00 25.47 31.03
CA LEU A 238 26.17 24.62 32.22
C LEU A 238 26.31 23.14 31.86
N ILE A 239 25.92 22.75 30.64
CA ILE A 239 26.06 21.41 30.07
C ILE A 239 27.47 21.23 29.46
N CYS A 240 28.11 22.32 29.04
CA CYS A 240 29.33 22.34 28.24
C CYS A 240 30.66 22.20 29.01
N ILE A 241 30.68 21.99 30.33
CA ILE A 241 31.93 21.60 31.03
C ILE A 241 32.07 20.07 31.09
N SER A 242 31.67 19.40 30.01
CA SER A 242 32.14 18.06 29.68
C SER A 242 33.60 18.13 29.27
N GLU A 243 34.45 17.21 29.71
CA GLU A 243 35.74 17.00 29.02
C GLU A 243 35.44 16.72 27.55
N ILE A 244 35.80 17.65 26.67
CA ILE A 244 35.75 17.48 25.22
C ILE A 244 37.12 16.97 24.81
N GLU A 245 37.19 15.68 24.51
CA GLU A 245 38.23 15.14 23.64
C GLU A 245 37.71 15.21 22.20
N ASP A 246 38.57 15.22 21.19
CA ASP A 246 38.16 15.40 19.78
C ASP A 246 37.05 14.42 19.35
N THR A 247 37.03 13.21 19.92
CA THR A 247 36.09 12.13 19.54
C THR A 247 34.90 11.94 20.50
N ARG A 248 34.96 12.43 21.75
CA ARG A 248 33.95 12.16 22.79
C ARG A 248 33.77 13.29 23.80
N ARG A 249 32.62 13.28 24.47
CA ARG A 249 32.24 14.20 25.55
C ARG A 249 31.75 13.45 26.79
N ARG A 250 32.05 13.97 27.98
CA ARG A 250 31.64 13.40 29.29
C ARG A 250 30.58 14.24 30.00
N SER A 251 29.42 13.69 30.33
CA SER A 251 28.37 14.41 31.07
C SER A 251 28.67 14.52 32.58
N SER A 252 27.88 15.31 33.29
CA SER A 252 27.95 15.47 34.75
C SER A 252 27.68 14.18 35.53
N ASN A 253 26.87 13.26 35.00
CA ASN A 253 26.61 11.95 35.60
C ASN A 253 27.70 10.90 35.26
N GLY A 254 28.74 11.29 34.50
CA GLY A 254 29.85 10.41 34.10
C GLY A 254 29.55 9.50 32.90
N THR A 255 28.47 9.72 32.15
CA THR A 255 28.25 9.07 30.85
C THR A 255 29.20 9.65 29.80
N LEU A 256 29.82 8.79 28.99
CA LEU A 256 30.61 9.18 27.84
C LEU A 256 29.76 9.05 26.57
N MET A 257 29.83 10.04 25.68
CA MET A 257 29.11 10.01 24.42
C MET A 257 29.99 10.47 23.25
N SER A 258 29.83 9.83 22.08
CA SER A 258 30.51 10.28 20.87
C SER A 258 30.07 11.68 20.46
N ASN A 259 30.96 12.40 19.77
CA ASN A 259 30.62 13.70 19.18
C ASN A 259 29.79 13.51 17.91
N PHE A 260 28.66 14.22 17.79
CA PHE A 260 27.83 14.25 16.58
C PHE A 260 27.04 15.56 16.49
N LYS A 261 26.70 15.97 15.27
CA LYS A 261 25.90 17.17 14.99
C LYS A 261 24.41 16.83 14.96
N ASN A 262 23.61 17.58 15.74
CA ASN A 262 22.15 17.41 15.75
C ASN A 262 21.50 17.94 14.46
N ASN A 263 20.48 17.23 13.94
CA ASN A 263 19.70 17.68 12.78
C ASN A 263 18.81 18.88 13.08
N TYR A 264 18.32 18.99 14.32
CA TYR A 264 17.45 20.08 14.76
C TYR A 264 18.01 20.66 16.06
N PHE A 265 17.81 21.96 16.23
CA PHE A 265 18.20 22.67 17.44
C PHE A 265 17.32 22.25 18.64
N GLN A 266 16.01 22.12 18.41
CA GLN A 266 15.07 21.54 19.35
C GLN A 266 14.26 20.45 18.67
N TYR A 267 14.25 19.26 19.29
CA TYR A 267 13.45 18.15 18.81
C TYR A 267 11.96 18.34 19.16
N ILE A 268 11.10 17.95 18.23
CA ILE A 268 9.66 17.83 18.42
C ILE A 268 9.31 16.37 18.19
N ASP A 269 8.64 15.78 19.17
CA ASP A 269 8.29 14.37 19.12
C ASP A 269 7.31 14.09 17.98
N VAL A 270 7.63 13.06 17.19
CA VAL A 270 6.82 12.58 16.07
C VAL A 270 6.04 11.30 16.43
N GLY A 271 6.08 10.88 17.71
CA GLY A 271 5.29 9.77 18.24
C GLY A 271 6.04 8.45 18.38
N ILE A 272 7.35 8.43 18.15
CA ILE A 272 8.20 7.23 18.28
C ILE A 272 9.07 7.22 19.55
N ASN A 273 9.18 8.35 20.25
CA ASN A 273 10.09 8.52 21.39
C ASN A 273 9.79 7.53 22.53
N THR A 274 8.52 7.36 22.88
CA THR A 274 8.10 6.45 23.95
C THR A 274 8.46 4.99 23.64
N LEU A 275 8.30 4.55 22.38
CA LEU A 275 8.62 3.17 21.96
C LEU A 275 10.12 2.88 22.10
N VAL A 276 10.96 3.82 21.65
CA VAL A 276 12.42 3.70 21.76
C VAL A 276 12.87 3.71 23.22
N LEU A 277 12.34 4.63 24.04
CA LEU A 277 12.65 4.68 25.46
C LEU A 277 12.22 3.41 26.20
N ASP A 278 11.08 2.83 25.84
CA ASP A 278 10.59 1.57 26.39
C ASP A 278 11.53 0.41 26.05
N PHE A 279 12.04 0.34 24.81
CA PHE A 279 13.04 -0.65 24.42
C PHE A 279 14.37 -0.49 25.17
N LEU A 280 14.82 0.75 25.37
CA LEU A 280 16.08 1.04 26.04
C LEU A 280 16.04 0.79 27.57
N LYS A 281 14.89 1.02 28.21
CA LYS A 281 14.73 0.91 29.67
C LYS A 281 14.23 -0.45 30.15
N LYS A 282 13.40 -1.14 29.36
CA LYS A 282 12.83 -2.45 29.76
C LYS A 282 13.75 -3.57 29.27
N ASN A 283 13.94 -4.60 30.09
CA ASN A 283 14.63 -5.80 29.63
C ASN A 283 13.72 -6.54 28.63
N ARG A 284 14.06 -6.45 27.34
CA ARG A 284 13.36 -7.10 26.21
C ARG A 284 14.08 -8.40 25.81
N ALA A 285 13.59 -9.10 24.79
CA ALA A 285 14.23 -10.31 24.25
C ALA A 285 15.37 -10.02 23.23
N SER A 286 15.42 -8.80 22.68
CA SER A 286 16.38 -8.40 21.65
C SER A 286 17.38 -7.36 22.15
N VAL A 287 18.65 -7.51 21.74
CA VAL A 287 19.73 -6.53 21.95
C VAL A 287 19.54 -5.31 21.06
N SER A 288 18.95 -5.50 19.87
CA SER A 288 18.74 -4.45 18.88
C SER A 288 17.28 -4.10 18.64
N ALA A 289 17.04 -2.85 18.25
CA ALA A 289 15.78 -2.40 17.65
C ALA A 289 16.09 -1.56 16.39
N THR A 290 15.22 -1.66 15.40
CA THR A 290 15.34 -0.92 14.14
C THR A 290 14.20 0.07 13.99
N ILE A 291 14.53 1.35 13.96
CA ILE A 291 13.63 2.44 13.59
C ILE A 291 13.63 2.56 12.07
N TRP A 292 12.51 2.27 11.43
CA TRP A 292 12.41 2.29 9.97
C TRP A 292 11.27 3.18 9.47
N GLY A 293 11.40 3.69 8.25
CA GLY A 293 10.42 4.59 7.65
C GLY A 293 11.06 5.52 6.62
N HIS A 294 10.25 6.27 5.88
CA HIS A 294 10.69 7.00 4.69
C HIS A 294 11.68 8.14 4.99
N GLY A 295 12.21 8.75 3.94
CA GLY A 295 13.05 9.96 4.07
C GLY A 295 12.28 11.11 4.74
N GLY A 296 12.86 11.74 5.77
CA GLY A 296 12.28 12.94 6.39
C GLY A 296 11.20 12.73 7.46
N VAL A 297 10.92 11.48 7.87
CA VAL A 297 9.92 11.15 8.92
C VAL A 297 10.41 11.34 10.37
N GLY A 298 11.67 11.76 10.58
CA GLY A 298 12.17 12.12 11.92
C GLY A 298 12.95 11.05 12.69
N LYS A 299 13.30 9.91 12.08
CA LYS A 299 14.06 8.79 12.71
C LYS A 299 15.34 9.26 13.42
N THR A 300 16.28 9.83 12.66
CA THR A 300 17.57 10.33 13.17
C THR A 300 17.39 11.39 14.24
N ALA A 301 16.48 12.33 14.02
CA ALA A 301 16.22 13.41 14.96
C ALA A 301 15.70 12.91 16.32
N CYS A 302 14.84 11.89 16.29
CA CYS A 302 14.36 11.24 17.49
C CYS A 302 15.49 10.60 18.29
N ILE A 303 16.30 9.75 17.65
CA ILE A 303 17.36 9.03 18.36
C ILE A 303 18.45 9.98 18.86
N GLN A 304 18.79 11.02 18.09
CA GLN A 304 19.68 12.11 18.55
C GLN A 304 19.12 12.80 19.80
N SER A 305 17.83 13.12 19.84
CA SER A 305 17.20 13.72 21.02
C SER A 305 17.23 12.77 22.23
N ILE A 306 16.98 11.48 22.01
CA ILE A 306 17.02 10.47 23.08
C ILE A 306 18.44 10.34 23.65
N CYS A 307 19.45 10.25 22.79
CA CYS A 307 20.86 10.21 23.22
C CYS A 307 21.23 11.44 24.05
N ASN A 308 20.89 12.64 23.59
CA ASN A 308 21.15 13.87 24.36
C ASN A 308 20.38 13.91 25.69
N ASN A 309 19.15 13.40 25.74
CA ASN A 309 18.38 13.32 26.99
C ASN A 309 18.99 12.32 27.98
N LEU A 310 19.42 11.14 27.51
CA LEU A 310 20.09 10.13 28.34
C LEU A 310 21.45 10.60 28.84
N PHE A 311 22.20 11.30 28.00
CA PHE A 311 23.50 11.88 28.35
C PHE A 311 23.37 12.94 29.47
N ASN A 312 22.33 13.76 29.41
CA ASN A 312 22.08 14.84 30.37
C ASN A 312 21.21 14.41 31.57
N ASP A 313 20.85 13.13 31.67
CA ASP A 313 20.04 12.65 32.79
C ASP A 313 20.87 12.71 34.09
N THR A 314 20.23 13.08 35.20
CA THR A 314 20.81 12.96 36.53
C THR A 314 21.17 11.52 36.88
N ASN A 315 20.36 10.55 36.44
CA ASN A 315 20.57 9.14 36.71
C ASN A 315 21.28 8.48 35.51
N LYS A 316 22.44 7.88 35.79
CA LYS A 316 23.24 7.19 34.78
C LYS A 316 22.54 5.89 34.34
N THR A 317 21.98 5.90 33.12
CA THR A 317 21.35 4.71 32.51
C THR A 317 22.35 3.90 31.69
N PHE A 318 23.17 4.59 30.89
CA PHE A 318 24.25 4.02 30.09
C PHE A 318 25.57 4.68 30.47
N SER A 319 26.63 3.88 30.53
CA SER A 319 27.99 4.38 30.71
C SER A 319 28.55 4.97 29.42
N TYR A 320 28.16 4.40 28.27
CA TYR A 320 28.62 4.82 26.96
C TYR A 320 27.44 4.97 25.99
N ILE A 321 27.40 6.08 25.25
CA ILE A 321 26.44 6.33 24.16
C ILE A 321 27.24 6.61 22.89
N ILE A 322 27.17 5.69 21.93
CA ILE A 322 28.03 5.69 20.75
C ILE A 322 27.14 5.89 19.53
N PHE A 323 27.14 7.12 19.02
CA PHE A 323 26.41 7.48 17.81
C PHE A 323 27.33 7.39 16.59
N ILE A 324 26.96 6.53 15.64
CA ILE A 324 27.69 6.29 14.40
C ILE A 324 26.77 6.65 13.23
N SER A 325 27.22 7.59 12.41
CA SER A 325 26.48 8.06 11.25
C SER A 325 27.12 7.54 9.97
N ALA A 326 26.36 6.79 9.17
CA ALA A 326 26.70 6.48 7.78
C ALA A 326 26.12 7.51 6.78
N LYS A 327 25.60 8.63 7.30
CA LYS A 327 24.95 9.67 6.52
C LYS A 327 25.98 10.52 5.76
N ASP A 328 25.91 10.47 4.45
CA ASP A 328 26.81 11.20 3.54
C ASP A 328 26.24 12.54 3.05
N ARG A 329 24.92 12.76 3.21
CA ARG A 329 24.24 13.99 2.81
C ARG A 329 23.15 14.41 3.79
N GLN A 330 23.00 15.72 3.99
CA GLN A 330 21.99 16.32 4.87
C GLN A 330 21.15 17.36 4.12
N TYR A 331 19.82 17.24 4.21
CA TYR A 331 18.93 18.28 3.69
C TYR A 331 18.87 19.47 4.64
N ASN A 332 19.22 20.64 4.15
CA ASN A 332 19.22 21.89 4.89
C ASN A 332 17.83 22.53 4.78
N THR A 333 17.02 22.41 5.83
CA THR A 333 15.64 22.92 5.86
C THR A 333 15.53 24.44 5.75
N LYS A 334 16.63 25.19 5.98
CA LYS A 334 16.64 26.65 5.87
C LYS A 334 16.93 27.11 4.44
N THR A 335 17.86 26.44 3.76
CA THR A 335 18.31 26.83 2.40
C THR A 335 17.65 26.01 1.29
N GLY A 336 17.04 24.86 1.61
CA GLY A 336 16.50 23.89 0.65
C GLY A 336 17.56 23.06 -0.08
N LYS A 337 18.85 23.23 0.25
CA LYS A 337 19.98 22.54 -0.41
C LYS A 337 20.37 21.24 0.30
N ILE A 338 21.01 20.35 -0.44
CA ILE A 338 21.67 19.17 0.12
C ILE A 338 23.13 19.53 0.43
N ASP A 339 23.49 19.49 1.71
CA ASP A 339 24.87 19.63 2.17
C ASP A 339 25.52 18.23 2.16
N THR A 340 26.62 18.03 1.44
CA THR A 340 27.43 16.80 1.49
C THR A 340 28.41 16.88 2.65
N ASN A 341 28.45 15.85 3.49
CA ASN A 341 29.40 15.79 4.60
C ASN A 341 30.83 15.56 4.06
N ASN A 342 31.86 16.01 4.79
CA ASN A 342 33.24 15.65 4.47
C ASN A 342 33.41 14.12 4.56
N GLU A 343 34.14 13.51 3.62
CA GLU A 343 34.36 12.05 3.58
C GLU A 343 34.92 11.47 4.89
N SER A 344 35.64 12.28 5.67
CA SER A 344 36.24 11.88 6.96
C SER A 344 35.23 11.54 8.06
N ASP A 345 33.99 12.02 7.97
CA ASP A 345 33.01 11.87 9.05
C ASP A 345 32.07 10.67 8.84
N ILE A 346 32.09 10.08 7.64
CA ILE A 346 31.12 9.07 7.20
C ILE A 346 31.68 7.68 7.40
N THR A 347 30.88 6.80 8.01
CA THR A 347 31.25 5.40 8.23
C THR A 347 30.62 4.49 7.18
N TYR A 348 31.44 3.79 6.41
CA TYR A 348 31.00 2.88 5.35
C TYR A 348 31.35 1.42 5.61
N LYS A 349 32.25 1.15 6.56
CA LYS A 349 32.75 -0.21 6.83
C LYS A 349 32.46 -0.67 8.25
N TYR A 350 32.27 -1.97 8.43
CA TYR A 350 32.14 -2.60 9.74
C TYR A 350 33.37 -2.37 10.63
N SER A 351 34.58 -2.35 10.05
CA SER A 351 35.81 -2.06 10.78
C SER A 351 35.81 -0.67 11.42
N GLU A 352 35.23 0.33 10.74
CA GLU A 352 35.14 1.70 11.22
C GLU A 352 34.11 1.83 12.36
N ILE A 353 33.04 1.02 12.35
CA ILE A 353 32.08 0.91 13.46
C ILE A 353 32.81 0.46 14.72
N LEU A 354 33.59 -0.63 14.63
CA LEU A 354 34.35 -1.15 15.76
C LEU A 354 35.39 -0.14 16.27
N ASN A 355 36.11 0.51 15.35
CA ASN A 355 37.06 1.57 15.70
C ASN A 355 36.40 2.69 16.50
N LYS A 356 35.29 3.25 16.01
CA LYS A 356 34.57 4.34 16.70
C LYS A 356 34.09 3.91 18.10
N ILE A 357 33.65 2.66 18.25
CA ILE A 357 33.25 2.14 19.57
C ILE A 357 34.46 2.13 20.52
N ILE A 358 35.57 1.56 20.08
CA ILE A 358 36.81 1.45 20.88
C ILE A 358 37.39 2.83 21.20
N GLU A 359 37.42 3.77 20.26
CA GLU A 359 37.88 5.15 20.48
C GLU A 359 37.07 5.86 21.57
N VAL A 360 35.74 5.68 21.59
CA VAL A 360 34.89 6.29 22.62
C VAL A 360 35.11 5.62 23.99
N ILE A 361 35.32 4.30 24.01
CA ILE A 361 35.55 3.54 25.24
C ILE A 361 36.93 3.87 25.84
N HIS A 362 37.99 3.85 25.03
CA HIS A 362 39.38 3.89 25.47
C HIS A 362 40.11 5.24 25.26
N GLY A 363 39.56 6.16 24.47
CA GLY A 363 40.20 7.45 24.11
C GLY A 363 41.19 7.32 22.94
N THR A 364 41.66 8.45 22.41
CA THR A 364 42.55 8.52 21.24
C THR A 364 44.03 8.26 21.55
N GLU A 365 44.43 8.30 22.83
CA GLU A 365 45.84 8.17 23.26
C GLU A 365 46.34 6.72 23.37
N ASN A 366 45.47 5.72 23.23
CA ASN A 366 45.86 4.30 23.18
C ASN A 366 45.59 3.71 21.79
N PRO A 367 46.39 4.06 20.75
CA PRO A 367 46.40 3.26 19.54
C PRO A 367 46.86 1.86 19.94
N ILE A 368 46.01 0.86 19.71
CA ILE A 368 46.28 -0.52 20.11
C ILE A 368 47.50 -1.00 19.34
N SER A 369 48.64 -0.99 20.03
CA SER A 369 49.99 -1.04 19.47
C SER A 369 50.52 -2.47 19.36
N GLU A 370 49.71 -3.42 18.88
CA GLU A 370 50.20 -4.77 18.61
C GLU A 370 49.41 -5.40 17.45
N GLU A 371 50.13 -5.65 16.36
CA GLU A 371 49.69 -6.44 15.21
C GLU A 371 49.32 -7.85 15.66
N LYS A 372 48.05 -8.06 16.03
CA LYS A 372 47.44 -9.39 16.02
C LYS A 372 46.70 -9.55 14.71
N GLU A 373 46.97 -10.65 14.01
CA GLU A 373 46.38 -11.10 12.74
C GLU A 373 44.84 -11.12 12.68
N ASN A 374 44.12 -10.71 13.75
CA ASN A 374 42.68 -10.44 13.74
C ASN A 374 42.31 -9.26 14.66
N LEU A 375 42.70 -8.04 14.27
CA LEU A 375 42.35 -6.79 14.96
C LEU A 375 40.83 -6.65 15.20
N LEU A 376 40.00 -7.08 14.23
CA LEU A 376 38.53 -7.01 14.33
C LEU A 376 37.98 -7.95 15.40
N SER A 377 38.41 -9.21 15.42
CA SER A 377 37.96 -10.18 16.44
C SER A 377 38.36 -9.74 17.85
N TYR A 378 39.53 -9.10 17.99
CA TYR A 378 39.97 -8.50 19.24
C TYR A 378 39.05 -7.35 19.69
N TYR A 379 38.67 -6.44 18.78
CA TYR A 379 37.71 -5.37 19.11
C TYR A 379 36.34 -5.91 19.48
N GLU A 380 35.84 -6.91 18.74
CA GLU A 380 34.58 -7.56 19.07
C GLU A 380 34.61 -8.15 20.49
N GLU A 381 35.68 -8.87 20.85
CA GLU A 381 35.85 -9.44 22.19
C GLU A 381 35.93 -8.35 23.26
N LYS A 382 36.66 -7.26 23.00
CA LYS A 382 36.76 -6.12 23.92
C LYS A 382 35.43 -5.43 24.17
N ILE A 383 34.59 -5.29 23.15
CA ILE A 383 33.26 -4.72 23.30
C ILE A 383 32.36 -5.70 24.06
N ARG A 384 32.39 -6.99 23.71
CA ARG A 384 31.56 -8.02 24.36
C ARG A 384 31.88 -8.22 25.85
N SER A 385 33.15 -8.14 26.22
CA SER A 385 33.64 -8.32 27.60
C SER A 385 33.58 -7.06 28.46
N PHE A 386 32.94 -5.99 27.96
CA PHE A 386 32.87 -4.72 28.65
C PHE A 386 31.77 -4.74 29.72
N ASP A 387 32.14 -4.51 30.98
CA ASP A 387 31.27 -4.68 32.15
C ASP A 387 30.24 -3.54 32.35
N ASP A 388 30.30 -2.50 31.52
CA ASP A 388 29.53 -1.27 31.65
C ASP A 388 28.43 -1.19 30.58
N LYS A 389 27.32 -0.51 30.86
CA LYS A 389 26.21 -0.43 29.89
C LYS A 389 26.54 0.47 28.69
N ILE A 390 26.42 -0.07 27.48
CA ILE A 390 26.68 0.60 26.21
C ILE A 390 25.40 0.71 25.37
N LEU A 391 25.11 1.91 24.88
CA LEU A 391 24.16 2.15 23.80
C LEU A 391 24.91 2.45 22.50
N ILE A 392 24.69 1.64 21.46
CA ILE A 392 25.23 1.84 20.12
C ILE A 392 24.10 2.28 19.20
N VAL A 393 24.30 3.37 18.45
CA VAL A 393 23.37 3.85 17.44
C VAL A 393 24.05 3.81 16.08
N ILE A 394 23.45 3.11 15.12
CA ILE A 394 23.88 3.05 13.72
C ILE A 394 22.82 3.77 12.88
N ASP A 395 23.12 4.99 12.46
CA ASP A 395 22.21 5.85 11.70
C ASP A 395 22.46 5.72 10.19
N ASP A 396 21.37 5.67 9.40
CA ASP A 396 21.38 5.55 7.93
C ASP A 396 21.95 4.21 7.42
N TYR A 397 21.51 3.10 8.03
CA TYR A 397 22.03 1.75 7.81
C TYR A 397 21.91 1.23 6.37
N GLU A 398 21.02 1.80 5.55
CA GLU A 398 20.91 1.47 4.13
C GLU A 398 22.19 1.73 3.33
N THR A 399 23.05 2.66 3.80
CA THR A 399 24.27 3.10 3.11
C THR A 399 25.36 2.03 3.09
N PHE A 400 25.32 1.06 4.01
CA PHE A 400 26.23 -0.09 3.99
C PHE A 400 25.87 -1.06 2.86
N ASP A 401 26.85 -1.67 2.22
CA ASP A 401 26.60 -2.76 1.27
C ASP A 401 26.14 -4.05 2.00
N ASP A 402 25.62 -5.02 1.24
CA ASP A 402 25.08 -6.26 1.82
C ASP A 402 26.15 -7.10 2.55
N PHE A 403 27.42 -7.00 2.15
CA PHE A 403 28.53 -7.72 2.77
C PHE A 403 28.86 -7.14 4.15
N GLU A 404 28.94 -5.82 4.27
CA GLU A 404 29.16 -5.12 5.53
C GLU A 404 27.94 -5.25 6.45
N LYS A 405 26.71 -5.18 5.92
CA LYS A 405 25.48 -5.44 6.68
C LYS A 405 25.47 -6.83 7.32
N ALA A 406 25.92 -7.86 6.60
CA ALA A 406 26.01 -9.22 7.12
C ALA A 406 26.98 -9.33 8.32
N LYS A 407 28.14 -8.68 8.25
CA LYS A 407 29.09 -8.62 9.37
C LYS A 407 28.52 -7.88 10.59
N ILE A 408 27.88 -6.73 10.37
CA ILE A 408 27.22 -5.95 11.43
C ILE A 408 26.14 -6.80 12.13
N LYS A 409 25.32 -7.52 11.35
CA LYS A 409 24.29 -8.41 11.88
C LYS A 409 24.91 -9.53 12.73
N GLN A 410 25.97 -10.17 12.23
CA GLN A 410 26.67 -11.22 12.97
C GLN A 410 27.22 -10.69 14.29
N PHE A 411 27.84 -9.51 14.30
CA PHE A 411 28.35 -8.86 15.50
C PHE A 411 27.26 -8.56 16.52
N ILE A 412 26.16 -7.92 16.10
CA ILE A 412 25.04 -7.57 17.00
C ILE A 412 24.48 -8.81 17.70
N ASN A 413 24.40 -9.95 16.99
CA ASN A 413 23.92 -11.21 17.55
C ASN A 413 24.84 -11.79 18.64
N THR A 414 26.09 -11.34 18.75
CA THR A 414 27.04 -11.78 19.78
C THR A 414 27.03 -10.95 21.06
N LEU A 415 26.29 -9.84 21.08
CA LEU A 415 26.28 -8.89 22.21
C LEU A 415 25.35 -9.36 23.34
N ASP A 416 25.69 -9.01 24.58
CA ASP A 416 24.86 -9.31 25.76
C ASP A 416 23.81 -8.22 26.00
N ILE A 417 22.53 -8.60 26.07
CA ILE A 417 21.39 -7.70 26.25
C ILE A 417 21.37 -6.91 27.56
N ASN A 418 22.05 -7.40 28.61
CA ASN A 418 22.11 -6.73 29.91
C ASN A 418 23.06 -5.52 29.90
N TYR A 419 24.07 -5.58 29.04
CA TYR A 419 25.13 -4.58 28.92
C TYR A 419 25.01 -3.77 27.62
N HIS A 420 24.40 -4.32 26.58
CA HIS A 420 24.39 -3.71 25.25
C HIS A 420 22.96 -3.43 24.78
N LYS A 421 22.79 -2.26 24.17
CA LYS A 421 21.61 -1.92 23.37
C LYS A 421 22.05 -1.34 22.05
N VAL A 422 21.44 -1.80 20.96
CA VAL A 422 21.73 -1.30 19.61
C VAL A 422 20.47 -0.70 19.00
N ILE A 423 20.54 0.54 18.54
CA ILE A 423 19.48 1.17 17.74
C ILE A 423 19.99 1.34 16.31
N ILE A 424 19.21 0.87 15.36
CA ILE A 424 19.49 1.03 13.94
C ILE A 424 18.43 1.96 13.36
N THR A 425 18.82 2.93 12.54
CA THR A 425 17.86 3.69 11.73
C THR A 425 18.02 3.30 10.27
N THR A 426 16.90 3.08 9.56
CA THR A 426 16.94 2.81 8.12
C THR A 426 15.71 3.28 7.37
N ARG A 427 15.82 3.51 6.05
CA ARG A 427 14.66 3.68 5.18
C ARG A 427 13.98 2.38 4.77
N ASN A 428 14.68 1.26 4.78
CA ASN A 428 14.19 0.01 4.19
C ASN A 428 13.87 -1.04 5.27
N LYS A 429 12.60 -1.49 5.29
CA LYS A 429 12.07 -2.52 6.20
C LYS A 429 12.80 -3.87 6.07
N ARG A 430 13.39 -4.18 4.90
CA ARG A 430 14.20 -5.39 4.69
C ARG A 430 15.40 -5.48 5.63
N PHE A 431 15.91 -4.35 6.11
CA PHE A 431 17.08 -4.28 6.99
C PHE A 431 16.73 -4.27 8.47
N ILE A 432 15.50 -4.64 8.86
CA ILE A 432 15.11 -4.74 10.26
C ILE A 432 15.94 -5.81 10.97
N LEU A 433 16.65 -5.38 12.01
CA LEU A 433 17.33 -6.21 12.99
C LEU A 433 16.68 -6.00 14.37
N GLY A 434 16.26 -7.09 15.01
CA GLY A 434 15.65 -7.06 16.33
C GLY A 434 14.21 -6.53 16.33
N GLU A 435 13.86 -5.69 17.32
CA GLU A 435 12.51 -5.15 17.48
C GLU A 435 12.22 -4.08 16.41
N SER A 436 11.06 -4.17 15.75
CA SER A 436 10.66 -3.27 14.67
C SER A 436 9.89 -2.05 15.20
N ILE A 437 10.38 -0.85 14.91
CA ILE A 437 9.75 0.43 15.31
C ILE A 437 9.47 1.27 14.05
N PRO A 438 8.23 1.25 13.50
CA PRO A 438 7.89 2.05 12.33
C PRO A 438 7.76 3.54 12.67
N SER A 439 8.25 4.39 11.78
CA SER A 439 8.13 5.85 11.82
C SER A 439 7.43 6.32 10.56
N ASN A 440 6.16 6.70 10.68
CA ASN A 440 5.32 7.08 9.55
C ASN A 440 5.22 8.60 9.39
N GLU A 441 4.62 9.06 8.29
CA GLU A 441 4.20 10.45 8.15
C GLU A 441 3.17 10.84 9.22
N LEU A 442 3.13 12.13 9.55
CA LEU A 442 2.12 12.69 10.44
C LEU A 442 0.80 12.79 9.68
N ASP A 443 -0.30 12.34 10.27
CA ASP A 443 -1.64 12.63 9.73
C ASP A 443 -1.95 14.14 9.74
N LEU A 444 -3.11 14.54 9.20
CA LEU A 444 -3.51 15.94 9.09
C LEU A 444 -3.48 16.67 10.45
N ASP A 445 -3.98 16.04 11.50
CA ASP A 445 -4.08 16.63 12.85
C ASP A 445 -2.71 16.70 13.53
N LYS A 446 -1.88 15.66 13.39
CA LYS A 446 -0.50 15.67 13.87
C LYS A 446 0.35 16.67 13.10
N THR A 447 0.15 16.83 11.80
CA THR A 447 0.82 17.84 10.96
C THR A 447 0.51 19.24 11.49
N LYS A 448 -0.77 19.53 11.77
CA LYS A 448 -1.20 20.79 12.38
C LYS A 448 -0.54 21.02 13.74
N THR A 449 -0.55 20.01 14.60
CA THR A 449 0.03 20.07 15.96
C THR A 449 1.55 20.24 15.92
N PHE A 450 2.21 19.56 15.00
CA PHE A 450 3.65 19.64 14.79
C PHE A 450 4.06 21.01 14.26
N LEU A 451 3.41 21.52 13.21
CA LEU A 451 3.65 22.86 12.67
C LEU A 451 3.48 23.94 13.74
N LYS A 452 2.41 23.84 14.53
CA LYS A 452 2.16 24.71 15.68
C LYS A 452 3.31 24.65 16.70
N SER A 453 3.79 23.45 17.01
CA SER A 453 4.90 23.23 17.95
C SER A 453 6.24 23.77 17.42
N VAL A 454 6.49 23.66 16.11
CA VAL A 454 7.68 24.24 15.45
C VAL A 454 7.70 25.74 15.63
N VAL A 455 6.61 26.40 15.23
CA VAL A 455 6.50 27.87 15.33
C VAL A 455 6.51 28.31 16.79
N GLN A 456 5.84 27.62 17.70
CA GLN A 456 5.85 27.97 19.12
C GLN A 456 7.27 27.96 19.72
N LYS A 457 8.07 26.95 19.38
CA LYS A 457 9.41 26.75 19.95
C LYS A 457 10.47 27.62 19.29
N GLU A 458 10.44 27.75 17.95
CA GLU A 458 11.49 28.45 17.20
C GLU A 458 11.13 29.90 16.86
N TYR A 459 9.83 30.21 16.71
CA TYR A 459 9.33 31.50 16.24
C TYR A 459 8.10 31.98 17.05
N PRO A 460 8.21 32.11 18.38
CA PRO A 460 7.05 32.33 19.27
C PRO A 460 6.22 33.58 18.91
N GLU A 461 6.83 34.59 18.29
CA GLU A 461 6.16 35.81 17.82
C GLU A 461 5.13 35.56 16.71
N HIS A 462 5.28 34.47 15.96
CA HIS A 462 4.39 34.07 14.87
C HIS A 462 3.38 32.98 15.28
N TYR A 463 3.33 32.64 16.57
CA TYR A 463 2.46 31.57 17.06
C TYR A 463 0.97 31.87 16.86
N ASP A 464 0.53 33.08 17.20
CA ASP A 464 -0.87 33.47 17.02
C ASP A 464 -1.25 33.56 15.54
N SER A 465 -0.33 34.04 14.70
CA SER A 465 -0.57 34.17 13.26
C SER A 465 -0.65 32.80 12.57
N ILE A 466 0.23 31.85 12.92
CA ILE A 466 0.14 30.48 12.37
C ILE A 466 -1.10 29.77 12.88
N GLN A 467 -1.47 29.96 14.16
CA GLN A 467 -2.65 29.33 14.74
C GLN A 467 -3.92 29.79 14.02
N LYS A 468 -4.01 31.07 13.65
CA LYS A 468 -5.11 31.59 12.83
C LYS A 468 -5.12 30.99 11.43
N LEU A 469 -3.96 30.88 10.77
CA LEU A 469 -3.84 30.31 9.42
C LEU A 469 -4.28 28.83 9.36
N ILE A 470 -3.77 28.01 10.27
CA ILE A 470 -4.05 26.55 10.31
C ILE A 470 -5.43 26.21 10.91
N SER A 471 -6.20 27.23 11.30
CA SER A 471 -7.60 27.05 11.69
C SER A 471 -8.51 26.91 10.46
N ASP A 472 -8.06 27.40 9.30
CA ASP A 472 -8.73 27.16 8.01
C ASP A 472 -8.47 25.72 7.54
N LYS A 473 -9.57 24.99 7.26
CA LYS A 473 -9.53 23.58 6.84
C LYS A 473 -8.92 23.39 5.46
N GLU A 474 -9.21 24.29 4.51
CA GLU A 474 -8.66 24.16 3.16
C GLU A 474 -7.15 24.42 3.16
N ILE A 475 -6.70 25.43 3.91
CA ILE A 475 -5.28 25.78 3.97
C ILE A 475 -4.47 24.66 4.63
N ILE A 476 -4.90 24.14 5.78
CA ILE A 476 -4.17 23.03 6.42
C ILE A 476 -4.14 21.78 5.54
N GLN A 477 -5.20 21.53 4.76
CA GLN A 477 -5.24 20.42 3.83
C GLN A 477 -4.28 20.63 2.65
N LYS A 478 -4.19 21.85 2.10
CA LYS A 478 -3.16 22.21 1.11
C LYS A 478 -1.74 22.04 1.66
N ILE A 479 -1.47 22.51 2.89
CA ILE A 479 -0.17 22.36 3.56
C ILE A 479 0.17 20.88 3.79
N TYR A 480 -0.81 20.09 4.22
CA TYR A 480 -0.65 18.65 4.40
C TYR A 480 -0.32 17.96 3.07
N SER A 481 -1.03 18.27 1.99
CA SER A 481 -0.72 17.74 0.65
C SER A 481 0.69 18.15 0.18
N ALA A 482 1.05 19.42 0.34
CA ALA A 482 2.36 19.95 -0.01
C ALA A 482 3.51 19.25 0.75
N THR A 483 3.31 18.96 2.03
CA THR A 483 4.34 18.34 2.89
C THR A 483 4.25 16.80 2.94
N SER A 484 3.13 16.22 2.50
CA SER A 484 2.71 14.84 2.81
C SER A 484 2.85 14.47 4.28
N GLY A 485 2.66 15.41 5.21
CA GLY A 485 2.82 15.15 6.63
C GLY A 485 4.25 14.80 7.07
N ARG A 486 5.27 15.08 6.24
CA ARG A 486 6.67 14.80 6.59
C ARG A 486 7.25 15.93 7.45
N PRO A 487 7.74 15.65 8.67
CA PRO A 487 8.34 16.62 9.59
C PRO A 487 9.35 17.57 8.93
N ILE A 488 10.20 17.07 8.04
CA ILE A 488 11.24 17.89 7.39
C ILE A 488 10.67 19.02 6.52
N PHE A 489 9.59 18.76 5.78
CA PHE A 489 8.94 19.76 4.93
C PHE A 489 8.01 20.64 5.73
N ILE A 490 7.41 20.12 6.81
CA ILE A 490 6.65 20.96 7.74
C ILE A 490 7.58 22.01 8.38
N TYR A 491 8.80 21.62 8.75
CA TYR A 491 9.84 22.55 9.22
C TYR A 491 10.22 23.60 8.18
N GLN A 492 10.46 23.18 6.93
CA GLN A 492 10.80 24.10 5.84
C GLN A 492 9.64 25.08 5.54
N PHE A 493 8.41 24.59 5.51
CA PHE A 493 7.21 25.42 5.38
C PHE A 493 7.13 26.46 6.50
N ALA A 494 7.34 26.05 7.76
CA ALA A 494 7.34 26.96 8.90
C ALA A 494 8.38 28.08 8.72
N HIS A 495 9.58 27.73 8.27
CA HIS A 495 10.65 28.71 8.02
C HIS A 495 10.28 29.73 6.94
N LEU A 496 9.74 29.27 5.80
CA LEU A 496 9.32 30.13 4.69
C LEU A 496 8.13 31.01 5.07
N TYR A 497 7.16 30.45 5.80
CA TYR A 497 6.01 31.18 6.33
C TYR A 497 6.45 32.33 7.23
N VAL A 498 7.38 32.10 8.16
CA VAL A 498 7.87 33.12 9.08
C VAL A 498 8.61 34.23 8.34
N GLN A 499 9.41 33.90 7.32
CA GLN A 499 10.17 34.90 6.58
C GLN A 499 9.32 35.78 5.66
N ARG A 500 8.27 35.21 5.04
CA ARG A 500 7.59 35.83 3.88
C ARG A 500 6.07 35.91 4.01
N GLY A 501 5.48 35.43 5.11
CA GLY A 501 4.04 35.24 5.26
C GLY A 501 3.52 34.04 4.47
N TYR A 502 2.22 33.74 4.54
CA TYR A 502 1.63 32.66 3.72
C TYR A 502 1.56 33.08 2.24
N LYS A 503 2.07 32.22 1.35
CA LYS A 503 1.96 32.34 -0.11
C LYS A 503 1.67 30.96 -0.70
N GLU A 504 0.81 30.89 -1.72
CA GLU A 504 0.50 29.61 -2.37
C GLU A 504 1.72 28.97 -3.05
N GLU A 505 2.70 29.76 -3.48
CA GLU A 505 3.97 29.27 -4.04
C GLU A 505 4.74 28.32 -3.10
N PHE A 506 4.52 28.41 -1.78
CA PHE A 506 5.15 27.53 -0.79
C PHE A 506 4.49 26.17 -0.69
N LEU A 507 3.44 25.90 -1.49
CA LEU A 507 2.84 24.57 -1.58
C LEU A 507 3.61 23.65 -2.53
N ASN A 508 4.56 24.20 -3.31
CA ASN A 508 5.39 23.47 -4.27
C ASN A 508 6.76 23.03 -3.67
N LEU A 509 6.84 22.79 -2.35
CA LEU A 509 8.12 22.50 -1.68
C LEU A 509 8.84 21.25 -2.18
N LYS A 510 8.08 20.29 -2.73
CA LYS A 510 8.61 19.06 -3.31
C LYS A 510 9.08 19.23 -4.75
N ASP A 511 8.77 20.35 -5.41
CA ASP A 511 9.15 20.57 -6.80
C ASP A 511 10.61 20.98 -6.99
N ASP A 512 11.28 21.40 -5.91
CA ASP A 512 12.72 21.66 -5.91
C ASP A 512 13.50 20.38 -6.23
N SER A 513 14.40 20.45 -7.22
CA SER A 513 15.24 19.31 -7.63
C SER A 513 16.06 18.73 -6.47
N ASN A 514 16.49 19.56 -5.51
CA ASN A 514 17.19 19.10 -4.31
C ASN A 514 16.26 18.33 -3.36
N ALA A 515 14.99 18.74 -3.23
CA ALA A 515 14.01 18.02 -2.42
C ALA A 515 13.69 16.65 -3.07
N LYS A 516 13.51 16.62 -4.39
CA LYS A 516 13.29 15.37 -5.15
C LYS A 516 14.47 14.41 -5.01
N ASP A 517 15.71 14.87 -5.21
CA ASP A 517 16.91 14.04 -5.06
C ASP A 517 17.09 13.52 -3.62
N PHE A 518 16.84 14.37 -2.61
CA PHE A 518 16.96 13.95 -1.21
C PHE A 518 15.94 12.85 -0.83
N LEU A 519 14.69 12.99 -1.27
CA LEU A 519 13.61 12.06 -0.99
C LEU A 519 13.75 10.76 -1.78
N TYR A 520 13.92 10.88 -3.10
CA TYR A 520 13.66 9.83 -4.05
C TYR A 520 14.91 9.37 -4.80
N GLY A 521 15.95 10.22 -4.91
CA GLY A 521 17.14 9.97 -5.75
C GLY A 521 17.96 8.73 -5.39
N ARG A 522 17.71 8.11 -4.24
CA ARG A 522 18.33 6.83 -3.85
C ARG A 522 17.38 5.68 -3.63
N ILE A 523 16.07 5.92 -3.70
CA ILE A 523 15.07 4.87 -3.50
C ILE A 523 15.38 3.71 -4.44
N TYR A 524 15.60 4.02 -5.72
CA TYR A 524 15.93 3.01 -6.72
C TYR A 524 17.15 2.18 -6.37
N ASN A 525 18.22 2.78 -5.83
CA ASN A 525 19.48 2.08 -5.55
C ASN A 525 19.31 0.98 -4.50
N TYR A 526 18.43 1.20 -3.52
CA TYR A 526 18.21 0.31 -2.38
C TYR A 526 17.17 -0.78 -2.62
N LEU A 527 16.46 -0.74 -3.74
CA LEU A 527 15.50 -1.79 -4.11
C LEU A 527 16.22 -3.09 -4.50
N SER A 528 15.58 -4.22 -4.21
CA SER A 528 15.96 -5.51 -4.79
C SER A 528 15.92 -5.48 -6.32
N ASN A 529 16.60 -6.43 -6.98
CA ASN A 529 16.62 -6.46 -8.45
C ASN A 529 15.21 -6.63 -9.03
N ASP A 530 14.39 -7.48 -8.41
CA ASP A 530 13.00 -7.72 -8.83
C ASP A 530 12.16 -6.45 -8.63
N ALA A 531 12.26 -5.80 -7.46
CA ALA A 531 11.63 -4.51 -7.18
C ALA A 531 12.09 -3.40 -8.14
N LYS A 532 13.36 -3.37 -8.57
CA LYS A 532 13.86 -2.43 -9.59
C LYS A 532 13.17 -2.63 -10.94
N HIS A 533 12.99 -3.88 -11.37
CA HIS A 533 12.27 -4.19 -12.61
C HIS A 533 10.79 -3.78 -12.54
N ILE A 534 10.14 -4.00 -11.40
CA ILE A 534 8.78 -3.53 -11.12
C ILE A 534 8.73 -2.00 -11.17
N PHE A 535 9.60 -1.33 -10.43
CA PHE A 535 9.71 0.13 -10.34
C PHE A 535 9.78 0.81 -11.70
N VAL A 536 10.69 0.37 -12.58
CA VAL A 536 10.84 1.00 -13.90
C VAL A 536 9.67 0.70 -14.83
N THR A 537 9.09 -0.50 -14.75
CA THR A 537 7.98 -0.93 -15.63
C THR A 537 6.70 -0.16 -15.32
N LEU A 538 6.45 0.14 -14.05
CA LEU A 538 5.31 0.94 -13.60
C LEU A 538 5.20 2.30 -14.29
N SER A 539 6.32 2.96 -14.61
CA SER A 539 6.32 4.25 -15.33
C SER A 539 5.58 4.19 -16.67
N THR A 540 5.62 3.04 -17.33
CA THR A 540 4.98 2.81 -18.64
C THR A 540 3.51 2.42 -18.52
N LEU A 541 3.18 1.68 -17.47
CA LEU A 541 1.84 1.13 -17.25
C LEU A 541 0.90 2.10 -16.55
N ALA A 542 1.42 2.99 -15.70
CA ALA A 542 0.59 3.93 -14.98
C ALA A 542 -0.17 4.87 -15.94
N ASP A 543 -1.45 5.12 -15.63
CA ASP A 543 -2.31 6.05 -16.35
C ASP A 543 -2.12 7.51 -15.86
N GLU A 544 -2.96 8.43 -16.34
CA GLU A 544 -2.91 9.84 -15.94
C GLU A 544 -3.22 10.04 -14.44
N ASN A 545 -3.96 9.11 -13.83
CA ASN A 545 -4.29 9.12 -12.40
C ASN A 545 -3.23 8.42 -11.53
N LEU A 546 -2.12 8.00 -12.14
CA LEU A 546 -1.03 7.23 -11.54
C LEU A 546 -1.42 5.79 -11.17
N THR A 547 -2.54 5.29 -11.68
CA THR A 547 -3.05 3.94 -11.37
C THR A 547 -2.56 2.92 -12.39
N PHE A 548 -2.41 1.66 -11.96
CA PHE A 548 -1.98 0.55 -12.80
C PHE A 548 -2.63 -0.76 -12.32
N ARG A 549 -2.64 -1.78 -13.17
CA ARG A 549 -3.15 -3.11 -12.82
C ARG A 549 -2.02 -4.09 -12.49
N TYR A 550 -2.16 -4.85 -11.41
CA TYR A 550 -1.14 -5.82 -10.98
C TYR A 550 -0.99 -6.98 -11.97
N ASP A 551 -2.10 -7.47 -12.54
CA ASP A 551 -2.09 -8.58 -13.51
C ASP A 551 -1.39 -8.20 -14.82
N VAL A 552 -1.59 -6.98 -15.32
CA VAL A 552 -0.88 -6.44 -16.50
C VAL A 552 0.62 -6.28 -16.19
N LEU A 553 0.96 -5.73 -15.02
CA LEU A 553 2.36 -5.58 -14.59
C LEU A 553 3.07 -6.93 -14.48
N LYS A 554 2.42 -7.91 -13.86
CA LYS A 554 2.91 -9.29 -13.73
C LYS A 554 3.09 -9.94 -15.10
N PHE A 555 2.15 -9.77 -16.01
CA PHE A 555 2.28 -10.25 -17.38
C PHE A 555 3.51 -9.64 -18.08
N CYS A 556 3.69 -8.33 -18.02
CA CYS A 556 4.82 -7.64 -18.64
C CYS A 556 6.19 -8.10 -18.10
N LEU A 557 6.25 -8.50 -16.82
CA LEU A 557 7.47 -8.92 -16.16
C LEU A 557 7.67 -10.44 -16.10
N SER A 558 6.71 -11.25 -16.57
CA SER A 558 6.75 -12.72 -16.52
C SER A 558 8.04 -13.37 -17.07
N LYS A 559 8.73 -12.73 -18.04
CA LYS A 559 10.00 -13.23 -18.61
C LYS A 559 11.24 -12.91 -17.75
N VAL A 560 11.14 -11.93 -16.86
CA VAL A 560 12.24 -11.43 -16.00
C VAL A 560 12.06 -11.93 -14.57
N ILE A 561 10.81 -11.92 -14.10
CA ILE A 561 10.41 -12.40 -12.78
C ILE A 561 9.36 -13.52 -13.01
N PRO A 562 9.80 -14.75 -13.30
CA PRO A 562 8.88 -15.87 -13.58
C PRO A 562 8.27 -16.48 -12.32
N ASP A 563 8.82 -16.14 -11.15
CA ASP A 563 8.40 -16.64 -9.85
C ASP A 563 7.43 -15.64 -9.21
N ASP A 564 6.20 -16.11 -8.96
CA ASP A 564 5.11 -15.30 -8.43
C ASP A 564 5.43 -14.78 -7.02
N ASP A 565 6.08 -15.58 -6.18
CA ASP A 565 6.42 -15.18 -4.82
C ASP A 565 7.43 -14.02 -4.84
N LYS A 566 8.41 -14.07 -5.76
CA LYS A 566 9.37 -12.97 -5.94
C LYS A 566 8.74 -11.69 -6.49
N PHE A 567 7.76 -11.83 -7.37
CA PHE A 567 7.00 -10.69 -7.86
C PHE A 567 6.25 -10.03 -6.71
N ASP A 568 5.55 -10.81 -5.89
CA ASP A 568 4.78 -10.32 -4.75
C ASP A 568 5.69 -9.71 -3.67
N GLU A 569 6.86 -10.30 -3.39
CA GLU A 569 7.89 -9.72 -2.53
C GLU A 569 8.38 -8.36 -3.05
N GLY A 570 8.62 -8.24 -4.35
CA GLY A 570 9.03 -6.99 -4.98
C GLY A 570 7.95 -5.90 -4.92
N VAL A 571 6.67 -6.28 -5.14
CA VAL A 571 5.53 -5.37 -4.95
C VAL A 571 5.44 -4.91 -3.49
N SER A 572 5.51 -5.84 -2.53
CA SER A 572 5.48 -5.52 -1.11
C SER A 572 6.62 -4.59 -0.70
N GLU A 573 7.82 -4.74 -1.28
CA GLU A 573 8.94 -3.84 -1.03
C GLU A 573 8.62 -2.41 -1.48
N LEU A 574 7.99 -2.22 -2.65
CA LEU A 574 7.57 -0.91 -3.14
C LEU A 574 6.45 -0.30 -2.28
N GLU A 575 5.49 -1.11 -1.82
CA GLU A 575 4.42 -0.67 -0.92
C GLU A 575 4.95 -0.22 0.44
N ASP A 576 5.83 -1.02 1.05
CA ASP A 576 6.47 -0.70 2.32
C ASP A 576 7.29 0.60 2.23
N GLN A 577 7.90 0.88 1.08
CA GLN A 577 8.61 2.12 0.80
C GLN A 577 7.71 3.28 0.33
N ARG A 578 6.38 3.13 0.36
CA ARG A 578 5.40 4.14 -0.11
C ARG A 578 5.73 4.67 -1.51
N ILE A 579 6.25 3.80 -2.37
CA ILE A 579 6.47 4.08 -3.78
C ILE A 579 5.15 3.89 -4.52
N ILE A 580 4.43 2.83 -4.15
CA ILE A 580 3.08 2.52 -4.60
C ILE A 580 2.17 2.32 -3.39
N GLU A 581 0.87 2.40 -3.61
CA GLU A 581 -0.18 2.09 -2.64
C GLU A 581 -1.29 1.26 -3.30
N PRO A 582 -1.97 0.38 -2.55
CA PRO A 582 -3.13 -0.34 -3.06
C PRO A 582 -4.27 0.65 -3.37
N TYR A 583 -4.86 0.52 -4.56
CA TYR A 583 -5.99 1.35 -5.01
C TYR A 583 -7.30 0.56 -5.07
N SER A 584 -7.23 -0.73 -5.46
CA SER A 584 -8.32 -1.71 -5.40
C SER A 584 -7.73 -3.11 -5.24
N GLU A 585 -8.56 -4.16 -5.16
CA GLU A 585 -8.08 -5.55 -5.07
C GLU A 585 -7.15 -5.97 -6.22
N SER A 586 -7.32 -5.39 -7.42
CA SER A 586 -6.55 -5.76 -8.61
C SER A 586 -5.68 -4.62 -9.17
N SER A 587 -5.59 -3.48 -8.48
CA SER A 587 -4.86 -2.31 -8.97
C SER A 587 -4.10 -1.58 -7.87
N GLY A 588 -2.93 -1.06 -8.23
CA GLY A 588 -2.14 -0.17 -7.39
C GLY A 588 -2.11 1.25 -7.95
N ARG A 589 -1.54 2.18 -7.18
CA ARG A 589 -1.30 3.56 -7.57
C ARG A 589 0.11 3.98 -7.20
N ILE A 590 0.81 4.67 -8.09
CA ILE A 590 2.09 5.31 -7.77
C ILE A 590 1.80 6.52 -6.88
N TYR A 591 2.56 6.64 -5.78
CA TYR A 591 2.27 7.60 -4.71
C TYR A 591 2.31 9.06 -5.16
N SER A 592 3.13 9.41 -6.18
CA SER A 592 3.17 10.77 -6.71
C SER A 592 3.69 10.85 -8.15
N THR A 593 3.42 12.00 -8.78
CA THR A 593 3.89 12.34 -10.13
C THR A 593 5.41 12.38 -10.21
N GLU A 594 6.08 12.90 -9.18
CA GLU A 594 7.54 13.01 -9.14
C GLU A 594 8.20 11.62 -9.11
N LEU A 595 7.60 10.67 -8.38
CA LEU A 595 8.05 9.29 -8.36
C LEU A 595 7.92 8.64 -9.74
N ARG A 596 6.80 8.88 -10.43
CA ARG A 596 6.60 8.40 -11.80
C ARG A 596 7.65 8.96 -12.76
N ASP A 597 8.01 10.24 -12.65
CA ASP A 597 9.04 10.86 -13.48
C ASP A 597 10.42 10.21 -13.25
N ILE A 598 10.78 9.97 -11.97
CA ILE A 598 12.02 9.27 -11.61
C ILE A 598 12.01 7.82 -12.12
N MET A 599 10.88 7.12 -12.01
CA MET A 599 10.73 5.78 -12.59
C MET A 599 10.95 5.81 -14.11
N LEU A 600 10.44 6.83 -14.80
CA LEU A 600 10.60 6.99 -16.24
C LEU A 600 12.06 7.27 -16.63
N GLU A 601 12.77 8.10 -15.86
CA GLU A 601 14.20 8.33 -16.04
C GLU A 601 15.00 7.04 -15.91
N HIS A 602 14.76 6.25 -14.86
CA HIS A 602 15.41 4.95 -14.66
C HIS A 602 15.01 3.94 -15.75
N TYR A 603 13.75 3.94 -16.19
CA TYR A 603 13.31 3.11 -17.30
C TYR A 603 14.06 3.44 -18.59
N ASN A 604 14.25 4.73 -18.89
CA ASN A 604 15.00 5.17 -20.07
C ASN A 604 16.49 4.78 -20.02
N ALA A 605 17.06 4.68 -18.81
CA ALA A 605 18.42 4.19 -18.60
C ALA A 605 18.55 2.66 -18.70
N CYS A 606 17.45 1.89 -18.68
CA CYS A 606 17.49 0.44 -18.82
C CYS A 606 17.98 -0.01 -20.21
N PRO A 607 18.57 -1.23 -20.31
CA PRO A 607 18.99 -1.82 -21.58
C PRO A 607 17.85 -1.81 -22.62
N GLN A 608 18.19 -1.53 -23.88
CA GLN A 608 17.21 -1.48 -24.97
C GLN A 608 16.44 -2.81 -25.12
N SER A 609 17.10 -3.94 -24.86
CA SER A 609 16.47 -5.28 -24.87
C SER A 609 15.33 -5.40 -23.86
N PHE A 610 15.53 -4.88 -22.62
CA PHE A 610 14.50 -4.88 -21.59
C PHE A 610 13.33 -3.97 -21.97
N ARG A 611 13.60 -2.75 -22.43
CA ARG A 611 12.56 -1.82 -22.87
C ARG A 611 11.74 -2.35 -24.05
N ASN A 612 12.39 -2.95 -25.04
CA ASN A 612 11.71 -3.58 -26.17
C ASN A 612 10.84 -4.77 -25.74
N MET A 613 11.30 -5.54 -24.75
CA MET A 613 10.54 -6.64 -24.17
C MET A 613 9.26 -6.12 -23.50
N VAL A 614 9.35 -5.13 -22.60
CA VAL A 614 8.18 -4.55 -21.92
C VAL A 614 7.20 -3.96 -22.95
N LYS A 615 7.70 -3.19 -23.92
CA LYS A 615 6.89 -2.61 -25.00
C LYS A 615 6.14 -3.68 -25.80
N SER A 616 6.83 -4.74 -26.22
CA SER A 616 6.23 -5.85 -26.95
C SER A 616 5.16 -6.58 -26.12
N MET A 617 5.37 -6.74 -24.81
CA MET A 617 4.36 -7.35 -23.93
C MET A 617 3.10 -6.49 -23.84
N ILE A 618 3.23 -5.16 -23.74
CA ILE A 618 2.09 -4.24 -23.74
C ILE A 618 1.35 -4.25 -25.09
N GLU A 619 2.09 -4.26 -26.20
CA GLU A 619 1.52 -4.34 -27.55
C GLU A 619 0.75 -5.65 -27.77
N ASN A 620 1.24 -6.78 -27.23
CA ASN A 620 0.55 -8.07 -27.31
C ASN A 620 -0.82 -8.07 -26.60
N LEU A 621 -1.05 -7.15 -25.66
CA LEU A 621 -2.34 -6.97 -24.98
C LEU A 621 -3.29 -6.00 -25.71
N GLY A 622 -2.84 -5.37 -26.81
CA GLY A 622 -3.55 -4.27 -27.45
C GLY A 622 -3.43 -2.94 -26.69
N GLY A 623 -2.51 -2.86 -25.73
CA GLY A 623 -2.26 -1.69 -24.89
C GLY A 623 -2.26 -2.00 -23.40
N LYS A 624 -1.97 -0.97 -22.59
CA LYS A 624 -1.94 -1.09 -21.12
C LYS A 624 -3.32 -1.04 -20.45
N ASN A 625 -4.30 -0.44 -21.15
CA ASN A 625 -5.67 -0.30 -20.68
C ASN A 625 -6.53 -1.39 -21.33
N ILE A 626 -6.63 -2.53 -20.65
CA ILE A 626 -7.39 -3.68 -21.14
C ILE A 626 -8.75 -3.80 -20.43
N ASP A 627 -9.75 -4.24 -21.18
CA ASP A 627 -11.05 -4.67 -20.64
C ASP A 627 -10.97 -6.14 -20.21
N GLY A 628 -11.52 -6.46 -19.04
CA GLY A 628 -11.50 -7.83 -18.51
C GLY A 628 -10.10 -8.28 -18.07
N SER A 629 -9.84 -9.58 -18.11
CA SER A 629 -8.59 -10.22 -17.70
C SER A 629 -7.50 -10.16 -18.78
N VAL A 630 -6.23 -10.31 -18.38
CA VAL A 630 -5.08 -10.43 -19.31
C VAL A 630 -5.30 -11.52 -20.36
N VAL A 631 -5.86 -12.67 -19.97
CA VAL A 631 -6.07 -13.80 -20.89
C VAL A 631 -7.15 -13.48 -21.93
N GLU A 632 -8.21 -12.79 -21.53
CA GLU A 632 -9.26 -12.31 -22.44
C GLU A 632 -8.72 -11.25 -23.41
N ALA A 633 -7.88 -10.34 -22.94
CA ALA A 633 -7.22 -9.34 -23.78
C ALA A 633 -6.32 -10.00 -24.83
N LEU A 634 -5.53 -11.01 -24.45
CA LEU A 634 -4.71 -11.80 -25.40
C LEU A 634 -5.56 -12.50 -26.46
N LEU A 635 -6.69 -13.10 -26.07
CA LEU A 635 -7.61 -13.74 -27.02
C LEU A 635 -8.23 -12.71 -27.96
N CYS A 636 -8.67 -11.57 -27.43
CA CYS A 636 -9.24 -10.47 -28.22
C CYS A 636 -8.22 -9.94 -29.24
N GLU A 637 -6.96 -9.80 -28.84
CA GLU A 637 -5.89 -9.34 -29.73
C GLU A 637 -5.51 -10.39 -30.80
N ALA A 638 -5.56 -11.68 -30.47
CA ALA A 638 -5.43 -12.76 -31.46
C ALA A 638 -6.61 -12.76 -32.45
N ASP A 639 -7.83 -12.51 -31.97
CA ASP A 639 -9.04 -12.41 -32.80
C ASP A 639 -8.97 -11.20 -33.75
N LYS A 640 -8.51 -10.04 -33.27
CA LYS A 640 -8.30 -8.82 -34.08
C LYS A 640 -7.27 -9.00 -35.18
N SER A 641 -6.29 -9.88 -35.01
CA SER A 641 -5.25 -10.09 -36.03
C SER A 641 -5.72 -10.95 -37.21
N ARG A 642 -6.87 -11.63 -37.14
CA ARG A 642 -7.38 -12.47 -38.24
C ARG A 642 -7.59 -11.74 -39.58
N PRO A 643 -8.31 -10.59 -39.65
CA PRO A 643 -8.62 -9.95 -40.94
C PRO A 643 -7.42 -9.24 -41.57
N LEU A 644 -6.51 -8.67 -40.77
CA LEU A 644 -5.44 -7.77 -41.24
C LEU A 644 -4.02 -8.31 -41.03
N GLY A 645 -3.84 -9.34 -40.20
CA GLY A 645 -2.53 -9.84 -39.78
C GLY A 645 -1.93 -10.88 -40.72
N ASN A 646 -0.61 -11.05 -40.61
CA ASN A 646 0.10 -12.18 -41.20
C ASN A 646 -0.40 -13.49 -40.57
N GLU A 647 -0.50 -14.55 -41.37
CA GLU A 647 -0.94 -15.86 -40.89
C GLU A 647 -0.02 -16.41 -39.80
N GLN A 648 1.30 -16.27 -39.98
CA GLN A 648 2.28 -16.74 -39.01
C GLN A 648 2.10 -16.03 -37.67
N GLU A 649 2.00 -14.71 -37.69
CA GLU A 649 1.82 -13.88 -36.48
C GLU A 649 0.50 -14.21 -35.76
N THR A 650 -0.61 -14.32 -36.51
CA THR A 650 -1.92 -14.70 -35.95
C THR A 650 -1.86 -16.08 -35.30
N THR A 651 -1.21 -17.04 -35.97
CA THR A 651 -1.05 -18.40 -35.44
C THR A 651 -0.20 -18.42 -34.17
N GLU A 652 0.88 -17.65 -34.13
CA GLU A 652 1.75 -17.52 -32.96
C GLU A 652 1.01 -16.91 -31.76
N LYS A 653 0.15 -15.90 -31.96
CA LYS A 653 -0.70 -15.32 -30.91
C LYS A 653 -1.63 -16.36 -30.30
N TYR A 654 -2.32 -17.17 -31.11
CA TYR A 654 -3.16 -18.26 -30.59
C TYR A 654 -2.35 -19.37 -29.92
N ARG A 655 -1.23 -19.78 -30.50
CA ARG A 655 -0.34 -20.80 -29.92
C ARG A 655 0.19 -20.37 -28.55
N HIS A 656 0.47 -19.09 -28.34
CA HIS A 656 0.86 -18.59 -27.02
C HIS A 656 -0.21 -18.87 -25.95
N ILE A 657 -1.49 -18.64 -26.27
CA ILE A 657 -2.63 -18.93 -25.38
C ILE A 657 -2.74 -20.45 -25.18
N LEU A 658 -2.67 -21.23 -26.26
CA LEU A 658 -2.84 -22.68 -26.21
C LEU A 658 -1.73 -23.39 -25.43
N ASN A 659 -0.48 -22.97 -25.58
CA ASN A 659 0.67 -23.56 -24.89
C ASN A 659 0.71 -23.23 -23.40
N THR A 660 0.02 -22.17 -22.96
CA THR A 660 0.03 -21.73 -21.56
C THR A 660 -1.02 -22.51 -20.75
N LYS A 661 -0.60 -23.63 -20.14
CA LYS A 661 -1.49 -24.57 -19.43
C LYS A 661 -2.19 -23.99 -18.20
N THR A 662 -1.66 -22.93 -17.61
CA THR A 662 -2.26 -22.24 -16.46
C THR A 662 -3.49 -21.42 -16.84
N TYR A 663 -3.71 -21.14 -18.13
CA TYR A 663 -4.86 -20.37 -18.58
C TYR A 663 -6.17 -21.20 -18.53
N PRO A 664 -7.32 -20.54 -18.28
CA PRO A 664 -8.61 -21.21 -18.21
C PRO A 664 -8.88 -22.10 -19.43
N ILE A 665 -9.34 -23.34 -19.19
CA ILE A 665 -9.58 -24.32 -20.24
C ILE A 665 -10.60 -23.83 -21.27
N GLN A 666 -11.60 -23.05 -20.86
CA GLN A 666 -12.60 -22.46 -21.75
C GLN A 666 -11.99 -21.41 -22.70
N THR A 667 -11.06 -20.58 -22.22
CA THR A 667 -10.38 -19.59 -23.06
C THR A 667 -9.46 -20.27 -24.06
N ARG A 668 -8.71 -21.30 -23.62
CA ARG A 668 -7.88 -22.14 -24.51
C ARG A 668 -8.74 -22.88 -25.54
N LYS A 669 -9.91 -23.41 -25.16
CA LYS A 669 -10.88 -24.03 -26.07
C LYS A 669 -11.33 -23.04 -27.13
N THR A 670 -11.73 -21.84 -26.73
CA THR A 670 -12.16 -20.78 -27.66
C THR A 670 -11.02 -20.39 -28.60
N ALA A 671 -9.81 -20.23 -28.10
CA ALA A 671 -8.61 -19.98 -28.91
C ALA A 671 -8.37 -21.07 -29.98
N LEU A 672 -8.50 -22.35 -29.61
CA LEU A 672 -8.32 -23.46 -30.55
C LEU A 672 -9.38 -23.46 -31.64
N LYS A 673 -10.65 -23.27 -31.26
CA LYS A 673 -11.77 -23.18 -32.21
C LYS A 673 -11.58 -22.01 -33.18
N ASN A 674 -11.21 -20.85 -32.65
CA ASN A 674 -10.97 -19.63 -33.39
C ASN A 674 -9.82 -19.78 -34.40
N LEU A 675 -8.71 -20.41 -33.99
CA LEU A 675 -7.58 -20.68 -34.87
C LEU A 675 -7.94 -21.70 -35.97
N ALA A 676 -8.64 -22.79 -35.61
CA ALA A 676 -9.05 -23.82 -36.56
C ALA A 676 -10.06 -23.26 -37.60
N ASP A 677 -11.00 -22.43 -37.16
CA ASP A 677 -11.94 -21.71 -38.03
C ASP A 677 -11.21 -20.74 -38.97
N TYR A 678 -10.29 -19.92 -38.45
CA TYR A 678 -9.48 -19.00 -39.26
C TYR A 678 -8.69 -19.72 -40.36
N LEU A 679 -8.01 -20.83 -40.03
CA LEU A 679 -7.21 -21.58 -41.00
C LEU A 679 -8.08 -22.27 -42.06
N SER A 680 -9.22 -22.83 -41.66
CA SER A 680 -10.12 -23.56 -42.56
C SER A 680 -10.96 -22.63 -43.45
N ASN A 681 -11.59 -21.60 -42.89
CA ASN A 681 -12.55 -20.75 -43.60
C ASN A 681 -11.90 -19.51 -44.19
N SER A 682 -11.03 -18.81 -43.46
CA SER A 682 -10.41 -17.58 -43.96
C SER A 682 -9.19 -17.84 -44.84
N ARG A 683 -8.36 -18.83 -44.48
CA ARG A 683 -7.16 -19.21 -45.26
C ARG A 683 -7.38 -20.40 -46.20
N LEU A 684 -8.61 -20.92 -46.25
CA LEU A 684 -9.04 -22.01 -47.13
C LEU A 684 -8.12 -23.25 -47.06
N SER A 685 -7.55 -23.53 -45.88
CA SER A 685 -6.58 -24.60 -45.68
C SER A 685 -7.02 -25.54 -44.57
N LEU A 686 -7.84 -26.51 -44.97
CA LEU A 686 -8.28 -27.62 -44.10
C LEU A 686 -7.09 -28.41 -43.55
N ASP A 687 -6.03 -28.62 -44.33
CA ASP A 687 -4.84 -29.36 -43.89
C ASP A 687 -4.19 -28.75 -42.66
N ARG A 688 -3.97 -27.44 -42.68
CA ARG A 688 -3.36 -26.72 -41.56
C ARG A 688 -4.26 -26.70 -40.34
N ALA A 689 -5.58 -26.53 -40.53
CA ALA A 689 -6.54 -26.61 -39.44
C ALA A 689 -6.54 -28.00 -38.77
N ILE A 690 -6.46 -29.08 -39.56
CA ILE A 690 -6.34 -30.46 -39.06
C ILE A 690 -5.05 -30.63 -38.25
N VAL A 691 -3.90 -30.17 -38.76
CA VAL A 691 -2.61 -30.26 -38.06
C VAL A 691 -2.63 -29.57 -36.71
N ILE A 692 -3.20 -28.35 -36.64
CA ILE A 692 -3.34 -27.63 -35.36
C ILE A 692 -4.28 -28.36 -34.39
N LEU A 693 -5.39 -28.91 -34.88
CA LEU A 693 -6.27 -29.71 -34.02
C LEU A 693 -5.55 -30.95 -33.51
N GLU A 694 -4.80 -31.68 -34.36
CA GLU A 694 -4.01 -32.85 -33.94
C GLU A 694 -2.96 -32.50 -32.87
N GLU A 695 -2.35 -31.31 -32.95
CA GLU A 695 -1.37 -30.81 -31.99
C GLU A 695 -1.97 -30.65 -30.58
N TYR A 696 -3.19 -30.12 -30.48
CA TYR A 696 -3.79 -29.74 -29.18
C TYR A 696 -4.95 -30.62 -28.71
N ILE A 697 -5.47 -31.54 -29.52
CA ILE A 697 -6.66 -32.36 -29.18
C ILE A 697 -6.49 -33.15 -27.87
N SER A 698 -5.26 -33.54 -27.53
CA SER A 698 -4.98 -34.26 -26.29
C SER A 698 -5.23 -33.43 -25.02
N ASP A 699 -5.10 -32.10 -25.09
CA ASP A 699 -5.40 -31.19 -23.99
C ASP A 699 -6.92 -31.02 -23.77
N PHE A 700 -7.74 -31.48 -24.72
CA PHE A 700 -9.20 -31.38 -24.75
C PHE A 700 -9.85 -32.75 -24.95
N SER A 701 -9.29 -33.83 -24.37
CA SER A 701 -9.71 -35.22 -24.60
C SER A 701 -11.18 -35.51 -24.29
N ASP A 702 -11.76 -34.73 -23.39
CA ASP A 702 -13.13 -34.90 -22.90
C ASP A 702 -14.09 -33.87 -23.54
N ASP A 703 -13.60 -33.01 -24.44
CA ASP A 703 -14.39 -31.95 -25.07
C ASP A 703 -15.00 -32.40 -26.40
N ALA A 704 -16.30 -32.73 -26.37
CA ALA A 704 -17.03 -33.20 -27.54
C ALA A 704 -17.05 -32.19 -28.71
N ASP A 705 -17.00 -30.87 -28.45
CA ASP A 705 -17.03 -29.87 -29.52
C ASP A 705 -15.73 -29.88 -30.32
N ILE A 706 -14.58 -29.94 -29.64
CA ILE A 706 -13.26 -29.99 -30.30
C ILE A 706 -13.14 -31.27 -31.13
N HIS A 707 -13.49 -32.41 -30.54
CA HIS A 707 -13.50 -33.69 -31.25
C HIS A 707 -14.44 -33.69 -32.46
N ARG A 708 -15.63 -33.09 -32.33
CA ARG A 708 -16.58 -32.94 -33.44
C ARG A 708 -16.00 -32.09 -34.57
N ILE A 709 -15.38 -30.95 -34.28
CA ILE A 709 -14.76 -30.08 -35.30
C ILE A 709 -13.63 -30.83 -36.02
N TYR A 710 -12.76 -31.50 -35.27
CA TYR A 710 -11.66 -32.29 -35.83
C TYR A 710 -12.15 -33.39 -36.78
N ILE A 711 -13.13 -34.17 -36.34
CA ILE A 711 -13.73 -35.24 -37.15
C ILE A 711 -14.45 -34.68 -38.38
N TYR A 712 -15.16 -33.57 -38.24
CA TYR A 712 -15.79 -32.90 -39.36
C TYR A 712 -14.76 -32.46 -40.43
N TYR A 713 -13.61 -31.91 -40.02
CA TYR A 713 -12.54 -31.52 -40.96
C TYR A 713 -11.86 -32.72 -41.61
N LEU A 714 -11.57 -33.79 -40.86
CA LEU A 714 -11.11 -35.06 -41.44
C LEU A 714 -12.12 -35.61 -42.47
N TRP A 715 -13.42 -35.47 -42.20
CA TRP A 715 -14.46 -35.94 -43.12
C TRP A 715 -14.62 -35.05 -44.35
N ALA A 716 -14.41 -33.74 -44.21
CA ALA A 716 -14.56 -32.78 -45.29
C ALA A 716 -13.35 -32.74 -46.24
N ARG A 717 -12.15 -33.08 -45.76
CA ARG A 717 -10.93 -33.05 -46.57
C ARG A 717 -11.01 -34.04 -47.75
N LYS A 718 -10.68 -33.53 -48.94
CA LYS A 718 -10.55 -34.34 -50.18
C LYS A 718 -9.06 -34.47 -50.51
N GLY A 719 -8.57 -35.70 -50.60
CA GLY A 719 -7.20 -36.00 -51.01
C GLY A 719 -7.15 -37.10 -52.07
N ASP A 720 -5.98 -37.68 -52.30
CA ASP A 720 -5.88 -38.95 -53.04
C ASP A 720 -6.62 -40.08 -52.29
N ASP A 721 -6.85 -41.21 -52.95
CA ASP A 721 -7.60 -42.34 -52.37
C ASP A 721 -7.00 -42.80 -51.03
N LYS A 722 -5.66 -42.74 -50.92
CA LYS A 722 -4.92 -43.15 -49.72
C LYS A 722 -5.12 -42.17 -48.57
N THR A 723 -5.01 -40.87 -48.82
CA THR A 723 -5.20 -39.80 -47.82
C THR A 723 -6.65 -39.79 -47.35
N THR A 724 -7.59 -39.88 -48.28
CA THR A 724 -9.02 -39.94 -47.95
C THR A 724 -9.33 -41.15 -47.07
N LEU A 725 -8.82 -42.34 -47.41
CA LEU A 725 -9.01 -43.53 -46.57
C LEU A 725 -8.39 -43.37 -45.18
N ASN A 726 -7.19 -42.79 -45.09
CA ASN A 726 -6.50 -42.57 -43.82
C ASN A 726 -7.28 -41.63 -42.89
N ASP A 727 -7.81 -40.52 -43.41
CA ASP A 727 -8.56 -39.55 -42.62
C ASP A 727 -9.88 -40.11 -42.10
N LYS A 728 -10.59 -40.86 -42.95
CA LYS A 728 -11.84 -41.50 -42.57
C LYS A 728 -11.61 -42.59 -41.53
N THR A 729 -10.49 -43.31 -41.64
CA THR A 729 -10.05 -44.28 -40.63
C THR A 729 -9.69 -43.59 -39.32
N LYS A 730 -8.95 -42.48 -39.36
CA LYS A 730 -8.65 -41.66 -38.17
C LYS A 730 -9.91 -41.14 -37.50
N ALA A 731 -10.88 -40.66 -38.29
CA ALA A 731 -12.14 -40.17 -37.77
C ALA A 731 -12.96 -41.28 -37.08
N ASP A 732 -13.10 -42.45 -37.71
CA ASP A 732 -13.76 -43.62 -37.10
C ASP A 732 -13.10 -44.02 -35.77
N LEU A 733 -11.77 -44.14 -35.74
CA LEU A 733 -11.02 -44.47 -34.52
C LEU A 733 -11.21 -43.41 -33.43
N THR A 734 -11.21 -42.13 -33.79
CA THR A 734 -11.38 -41.02 -32.84
C THR A 734 -12.78 -41.05 -32.21
N ILE A 735 -13.83 -41.26 -33.01
CA ILE A 735 -15.22 -41.41 -32.53
C ILE A 735 -15.30 -42.58 -31.55
N ARG A 736 -14.81 -43.76 -31.97
CA ARG A 736 -14.90 -44.98 -31.15
C ARG A 736 -14.14 -44.84 -29.85
N ARG A 737 -12.93 -44.26 -29.88
CA ARG A 737 -12.13 -44.02 -28.68
C ARG A 737 -12.83 -43.06 -27.72
N PHE A 738 -13.38 -41.95 -28.22
CA PHE A 738 -14.08 -40.98 -27.38
C PHE A 738 -15.27 -41.63 -26.65
N PHE A 739 -16.15 -42.30 -27.39
CA PHE A 739 -17.35 -42.96 -26.84
C PHE A 739 -17.08 -44.31 -26.16
N THR A 740 -15.83 -44.76 -26.09
CA THR A 740 -15.44 -45.85 -25.18
C THR A 740 -15.38 -45.33 -23.75
N ASN A 741 -14.96 -44.08 -23.58
CA ASN A 741 -14.74 -43.46 -22.26
C ASN A 741 -15.86 -42.49 -21.85
N HIS A 742 -16.71 -42.08 -22.79
CA HIS A 742 -17.79 -41.12 -22.57
C HIS A 742 -19.18 -41.74 -22.79
N ASP A 743 -20.14 -41.28 -21.99
CA ASP A 743 -21.53 -41.68 -22.15
C ASP A 743 -22.09 -41.15 -23.49
N LYS A 744 -22.63 -42.08 -24.26
CA LYS A 744 -23.27 -41.85 -25.56
C LYS A 744 -24.63 -41.14 -25.41
N THR A 745 -25.22 -41.19 -24.22
CA THR A 745 -26.55 -40.65 -23.89
C THR A 745 -26.51 -39.32 -23.14
N ASP A 746 -25.31 -38.77 -22.90
CA ASP A 746 -25.15 -37.42 -22.35
C ASP A 746 -25.68 -36.38 -23.35
N PRO A 747 -26.62 -35.50 -22.96
CA PRO A 747 -27.14 -34.43 -23.81
C PRO A 747 -26.05 -33.55 -24.45
N ASN A 748 -24.94 -33.31 -23.73
CA ASN A 748 -23.81 -32.52 -24.24
C ASN A 748 -23.05 -33.23 -25.36
N ASN A 749 -23.06 -34.57 -25.36
CA ASN A 749 -22.39 -35.38 -26.36
C ASN A 749 -23.30 -35.80 -27.51
N LEU A 750 -24.63 -35.69 -27.36
CA LEU A 750 -25.62 -36.21 -28.31
C LEU A 750 -25.40 -35.70 -29.74
N ALA A 751 -25.06 -34.41 -29.91
CA ALA A 751 -24.76 -33.81 -31.21
C ALA A 751 -23.56 -34.48 -31.90
N PHE A 752 -22.51 -34.76 -31.12
CA PHE A 752 -21.29 -35.41 -31.57
C PHE A 752 -21.52 -36.91 -31.79
N PHE A 753 -22.28 -37.56 -30.91
CA PHE A 753 -22.63 -38.97 -31.01
C PHE A 753 -23.43 -39.26 -32.28
N ALA A 754 -24.47 -38.46 -32.57
CA ALA A 754 -25.26 -38.58 -33.78
C ALA A 754 -24.41 -38.42 -35.06
N LEU A 755 -23.53 -37.40 -35.11
CA LEU A 755 -22.60 -37.22 -36.23
C LEU A 755 -21.67 -38.43 -36.38
N GLY A 756 -21.10 -38.89 -35.26
CA GLY A 756 -20.20 -40.02 -35.20
C GLY A 756 -20.83 -41.32 -35.69
N VAL A 757 -22.09 -41.59 -35.32
CA VAL A 757 -22.85 -42.73 -35.83
C VAL A 757 -22.94 -42.67 -37.36
N GLY A 758 -23.35 -41.53 -37.92
CA GLY A 758 -23.44 -41.39 -39.38
C GLY A 758 -22.12 -41.67 -40.11
N TYR A 759 -21.01 -41.20 -39.54
CA TYR A 759 -19.66 -41.38 -40.07
C TYR A 759 -19.12 -42.80 -39.93
N CYS A 760 -19.22 -43.44 -38.76
CA CYS A 760 -18.82 -44.83 -38.56
C CYS A 760 -19.57 -45.77 -39.51
N ILE A 761 -20.86 -45.50 -39.74
CA ILE A 761 -21.68 -46.27 -40.69
C ILE A 761 -21.20 -46.09 -42.13
N ASP A 762 -21.01 -44.85 -42.56
CA ASP A 762 -20.54 -44.55 -43.91
C ASP A 762 -19.17 -45.19 -44.18
N TYR A 763 -18.28 -45.18 -43.19
CA TYR A 763 -16.99 -45.87 -43.24
C TYR A 763 -17.14 -47.39 -43.44
N ASP A 764 -17.94 -48.04 -42.61
CA ASP A 764 -18.14 -49.49 -42.67
C ASP A 764 -18.83 -49.93 -43.98
N LEU A 765 -19.77 -49.14 -44.49
CA LEU A 765 -20.48 -49.42 -45.74
C LEU A 765 -19.58 -49.23 -46.97
N ASN A 766 -18.92 -48.08 -47.06
CA ASN A 766 -18.34 -47.56 -48.30
C ASN A 766 -16.82 -47.68 -48.39
N LEU A 767 -16.09 -47.81 -47.28
CA LEU A 767 -14.62 -47.72 -47.29
C LEU A 767 -13.92 -49.04 -46.92
N ARG A 768 -14.59 -49.97 -46.24
CA ARG A 768 -14.14 -51.37 -46.04
C ARG A 768 -14.34 -52.26 -47.27
N LYS A 769 -14.01 -51.78 -48.48
CA LYS A 769 -14.29 -52.48 -49.76
C LYS A 769 -13.47 -53.76 -49.97
N TYR A 770 -12.30 -53.87 -49.34
CA TYR A 770 -11.34 -54.97 -49.54
C TYR A 770 -11.27 -55.96 -48.36
N GLU A 771 -12.09 -55.77 -47.32
CA GLU A 771 -12.14 -56.72 -46.20
C GLU A 771 -12.93 -57.99 -46.58
N SER A 772 -12.56 -59.12 -45.97
CA SER A 772 -13.36 -60.34 -46.13
C SER A 772 -14.80 -60.08 -45.68
N PHE A 773 -15.75 -60.71 -46.38
CA PHE A 773 -17.18 -60.59 -46.09
C PHE A 773 -17.51 -60.76 -44.59
N LYS A 774 -16.88 -61.75 -43.93
CA LYS A 774 -17.07 -62.04 -42.50
C LYS A 774 -16.62 -60.88 -41.59
N LEU A 775 -15.54 -60.20 -41.93
CA LEU A 775 -15.03 -59.05 -41.17
C LEU A 775 -15.93 -57.82 -41.36
N LYS A 776 -16.33 -57.54 -42.61
CA LYS A 776 -17.24 -56.44 -42.94
C LYS A 776 -18.58 -56.60 -42.22
N TYR A 777 -19.17 -57.80 -42.25
CA TYR A 777 -20.40 -58.11 -41.53
C TYR A 777 -20.27 -57.89 -40.02
N ARG A 778 -19.17 -58.37 -39.41
CA ARG A 778 -18.91 -58.19 -37.98
C ARG A 778 -18.81 -56.71 -37.60
N SER A 779 -18.13 -55.89 -38.41
CA SER A 779 -18.02 -54.44 -38.18
C SER A 779 -19.39 -53.76 -38.27
N LEU A 780 -20.14 -54.02 -39.35
CA LEU A 780 -21.48 -53.45 -39.55
C LEU A 780 -22.43 -53.80 -38.40
N ASN A 781 -22.44 -55.06 -37.96
CA ASN A 781 -23.31 -55.47 -36.84
C ASN A 781 -22.85 -54.85 -35.50
N THR A 782 -21.55 -54.65 -35.30
CA THR A 782 -21.01 -53.98 -34.10
C THR A 782 -21.42 -52.51 -34.10
N THR A 783 -21.20 -51.79 -35.21
CA THR A 783 -21.59 -50.38 -35.35
C THR A 783 -23.11 -50.21 -35.22
N PHE A 784 -23.91 -51.12 -35.80
CA PHE A 784 -25.35 -51.12 -35.60
C PHE A 784 -25.74 -51.25 -34.13
N THR A 785 -25.19 -52.24 -33.41
CA THR A 785 -25.62 -52.58 -32.06
C THR A 785 -25.09 -51.58 -31.02
N GLU A 786 -23.82 -51.18 -31.12
CA GLU A 786 -23.17 -50.32 -30.13
C GLU A 786 -23.40 -48.81 -30.33
N TYR A 787 -23.76 -48.40 -31.56
CA TYR A 787 -23.95 -46.99 -31.91
C TYR A 787 -25.37 -46.74 -32.45
N GLY A 788 -25.76 -47.43 -33.52
CA GLY A 788 -27.03 -47.19 -34.21
C GLY A 788 -28.27 -47.44 -33.34
N MET A 789 -28.32 -48.59 -32.66
CA MET A 789 -29.43 -48.93 -31.76
C MET A 789 -29.48 -47.98 -30.58
N LYS A 790 -28.35 -47.77 -29.89
CA LYS A 790 -28.26 -46.89 -28.73
C LYS A 790 -28.72 -45.46 -29.04
N LEU A 791 -28.32 -44.90 -30.19
CA LEU A 791 -28.78 -43.59 -30.62
C LEU A 791 -30.30 -43.58 -30.81
N PHE A 792 -30.85 -44.56 -31.52
CA PHE A 792 -32.29 -44.62 -31.79
C PHE A 792 -33.10 -44.80 -30.51
N GLU A 793 -32.70 -45.71 -29.62
CA GLU A 793 -33.36 -45.96 -28.33
C GLU A 793 -33.39 -44.70 -27.46
N HIS A 794 -32.27 -43.96 -27.40
CA HIS A 794 -32.19 -42.72 -26.63
C HIS A 794 -33.11 -41.62 -27.18
N ILE A 795 -33.09 -41.35 -28.49
CA ILE A 795 -33.95 -40.32 -29.08
C ILE A 795 -35.45 -40.69 -29.07
N GLN A 796 -35.79 -41.97 -28.92
CA GLN A 796 -37.18 -42.38 -28.72
C GLN A 796 -37.72 -41.99 -27.33
N GLN A 797 -36.84 -41.80 -26.35
CA GLN A 797 -37.19 -41.48 -24.97
C GLN A 797 -37.05 -39.99 -24.66
N ASP A 798 -36.08 -39.31 -25.27
CA ASP A 798 -35.84 -37.88 -25.07
C ASP A 798 -36.57 -37.05 -26.14
N THR A 799 -37.56 -36.26 -25.74
CA THR A 799 -38.27 -35.34 -26.65
C THR A 799 -37.60 -33.97 -26.79
N ASN A 800 -36.63 -33.64 -25.93
CA ASN A 800 -36.04 -32.31 -25.80
C ASN A 800 -34.96 -32.02 -26.86
N TYR A 801 -34.32 -33.03 -27.46
CA TYR A 801 -33.33 -32.81 -28.54
C TYR A 801 -33.91 -32.12 -29.79
N LYS A 802 -35.25 -32.08 -29.92
CA LYS A 802 -35.98 -31.46 -31.03
C LYS A 802 -35.84 -29.92 -31.05
N ALA A 803 -35.44 -29.30 -29.94
CA ALA A 803 -35.31 -27.85 -29.80
C ALA A 803 -34.02 -27.27 -30.42
N ILE A 804 -32.97 -28.09 -30.66
CA ILE A 804 -31.69 -27.62 -31.20
C ILE A 804 -31.55 -28.04 -32.69
N PRO A 805 -31.63 -27.10 -33.66
CA PRO A 805 -31.67 -27.43 -35.09
C PRO A 805 -30.49 -28.28 -35.59
N ALA A 806 -29.27 -28.02 -35.11
CA ALA A 806 -28.07 -28.75 -35.50
C ALA A 806 -28.09 -30.22 -35.04
N VAL A 807 -28.59 -30.48 -33.82
CA VAL A 807 -28.74 -31.85 -33.28
C VAL A 807 -29.80 -32.60 -34.09
N LYS A 808 -30.93 -31.95 -34.38
CA LYS A 808 -32.02 -32.48 -35.20
C LYS A 808 -31.54 -32.90 -36.60
N HIS A 809 -30.66 -32.11 -37.23
CA HIS A 809 -30.06 -32.47 -38.53
C HIS A 809 -29.14 -33.70 -38.43
N ASN A 810 -28.18 -33.70 -37.49
CA ASN A 810 -27.23 -34.81 -37.33
C ASN A 810 -27.93 -36.13 -37.00
N VAL A 811 -28.95 -36.08 -36.14
CA VAL A 811 -29.76 -37.26 -35.80
C VAL A 811 -30.46 -37.81 -37.04
N ARG A 812 -31.09 -36.97 -37.86
CA ARG A 812 -31.74 -37.42 -39.10
C ARG A 812 -30.77 -38.07 -40.07
N MET A 813 -29.60 -37.47 -40.25
CA MET A 813 -28.53 -38.07 -41.08
C MET A 813 -28.11 -39.43 -40.55
N ALA A 814 -27.92 -39.56 -39.23
CA ALA A 814 -27.58 -40.82 -38.60
C ALA A 814 -28.68 -41.89 -38.79
N LEU A 815 -29.95 -41.53 -38.64
CA LEU A 815 -31.07 -42.47 -38.83
C LEU A 815 -31.16 -43.00 -40.28
N ILE A 816 -30.94 -42.14 -41.28
CA ILE A 816 -30.85 -42.60 -42.68
C ILE A 816 -29.70 -43.60 -42.85
N GLN A 817 -28.54 -43.34 -42.24
CA GLN A 817 -27.40 -44.25 -42.29
C GLN A 817 -27.70 -45.58 -41.58
N ILE A 818 -28.39 -45.55 -40.44
CA ILE A 818 -28.83 -46.77 -39.73
C ILE A 818 -29.78 -47.59 -40.60
N MET A 819 -30.71 -46.96 -41.33
CA MET A 819 -31.59 -47.66 -42.29
C MET A 819 -30.79 -48.39 -43.38
N LYS A 820 -29.72 -47.76 -43.90
CA LYS A 820 -28.83 -48.39 -44.88
C LYS A 820 -28.10 -49.61 -44.31
N ILE A 821 -27.61 -49.53 -43.08
CA ILE A 821 -27.03 -50.71 -42.41
C ILE A 821 -28.06 -51.80 -42.19
N CYS A 822 -29.29 -51.46 -41.79
CA CYS A 822 -30.37 -52.44 -41.62
C CYS A 822 -30.64 -53.19 -42.93
N TYR A 823 -30.63 -52.48 -44.06
CA TYR A 823 -30.78 -53.06 -45.38
C TYR A 823 -29.61 -53.99 -45.74
N GLU A 824 -28.36 -53.56 -45.53
CA GLU A 824 -27.18 -54.39 -45.84
C GLU A 824 -27.06 -55.63 -44.93
N LEU A 825 -27.28 -55.51 -43.61
CA LEU A 825 -27.30 -56.67 -42.71
C LEU A 825 -28.45 -57.62 -43.05
N GLY A 826 -29.62 -57.08 -43.40
CA GLY A 826 -30.81 -57.84 -43.77
C GLY A 826 -30.67 -58.65 -45.07
N LYS A 827 -29.72 -58.33 -45.95
CA LYS A 827 -29.41 -59.16 -47.13
C LYS A 827 -28.76 -60.49 -46.78
N GLU A 828 -28.12 -60.57 -45.61
CA GLU A 828 -27.26 -61.68 -45.23
C GLU A 828 -27.80 -62.46 -44.03
N GLU A 829 -28.48 -61.80 -43.09
CA GLU A 829 -29.02 -62.42 -41.88
C GLU A 829 -30.09 -63.49 -42.17
N GLN A 830 -30.21 -64.47 -41.26
CA GLN A 830 -31.25 -65.51 -41.32
C GLN A 830 -32.59 -65.08 -40.70
N THR A 831 -32.63 -63.90 -40.08
CA THR A 831 -33.78 -63.34 -39.37
C THR A 831 -34.18 -62.00 -39.96
N SER A 832 -35.45 -61.64 -39.87
CA SER A 832 -35.95 -60.34 -40.36
C SER A 832 -35.73 -59.17 -39.40
N GLU A 833 -35.12 -59.41 -38.22
CA GLU A 833 -35.03 -58.45 -37.12
C GLU A 833 -34.46 -57.09 -37.53
N LYS A 834 -33.32 -57.05 -38.25
CA LYS A 834 -32.72 -55.79 -38.70
C LYS A 834 -33.58 -55.07 -39.72
N ILE A 835 -34.25 -55.81 -40.61
CA ILE A 835 -35.15 -55.23 -41.62
C ILE A 835 -36.35 -54.58 -40.92
N ARG A 836 -36.94 -55.28 -39.94
CA ARG A 836 -38.03 -54.74 -39.10
C ARG A 836 -37.58 -53.54 -38.28
N TYR A 837 -36.35 -53.56 -37.76
CA TYR A 837 -35.77 -52.43 -37.05
C TYR A 837 -35.63 -51.20 -37.95
N GLY A 838 -35.13 -51.37 -39.19
CA GLY A 838 -35.08 -50.29 -40.17
C GLY A 838 -36.47 -49.72 -40.50
N LEU A 839 -37.48 -50.58 -40.66
CA LEU A 839 -38.87 -50.15 -40.87
C LEU A 839 -39.45 -49.40 -39.65
N LYS A 840 -39.07 -49.78 -38.43
CA LYS A 840 -39.42 -49.06 -37.19
C LYS A 840 -38.86 -47.63 -37.21
N ILE A 841 -37.62 -47.44 -37.68
CA ILE A 841 -37.03 -46.09 -37.83
C ILE A 841 -37.77 -45.30 -38.92
N CYS A 842 -38.10 -45.93 -40.07
CA CYS A 842 -38.87 -45.24 -41.12
C CYS A 842 -40.22 -44.76 -40.60
N SER A 843 -40.92 -45.61 -39.84
CA SER A 843 -42.16 -45.24 -39.17
C SER A 843 -41.92 -44.06 -38.22
N TYR A 844 -40.96 -44.15 -37.31
CA TYR A 844 -40.62 -43.05 -36.40
C TYR A 844 -40.36 -41.71 -37.12
N MET A 845 -39.52 -41.70 -38.16
CA MET A 845 -39.20 -40.47 -38.89
C MET A 845 -40.39 -39.91 -39.66
N SER A 846 -41.32 -40.75 -40.13
CA SER A 846 -42.52 -40.32 -40.86
C SER A 846 -43.53 -39.58 -39.98
N HIS A 847 -43.47 -39.77 -38.65
CA HIS A 847 -44.28 -39.03 -37.67
C HIS A 847 -43.60 -37.71 -37.23
N THR A 848 -42.56 -37.26 -37.94
CA THR A 848 -41.87 -35.99 -37.64
C THR A 848 -41.84 -35.10 -38.88
N GLU A 849 -41.86 -33.78 -38.72
CA GLU A 849 -41.72 -32.86 -39.85
C GLU A 849 -40.35 -32.99 -40.53
N LEU A 850 -40.28 -33.65 -41.69
CA LEU A 850 -39.04 -33.86 -42.43
C LEU A 850 -38.81 -32.78 -43.49
N PRO A 851 -37.70 -32.03 -43.44
CA PRO A 851 -37.28 -31.19 -44.56
C PRO A 851 -36.68 -32.04 -45.68
N GLU A 852 -36.55 -31.48 -46.87
CA GLU A 852 -35.72 -32.10 -47.92
C GLU A 852 -34.24 -32.17 -47.47
N PRO A 853 -33.48 -33.22 -47.85
CA PRO A 853 -33.87 -34.33 -48.72
C PRO A 853 -34.54 -35.52 -47.97
N PHE A 854 -34.74 -35.43 -46.65
CA PHE A 854 -35.22 -36.55 -45.84
C PHE A 854 -36.64 -36.97 -46.18
N LYS A 855 -37.50 -36.00 -46.51
CA LYS A 855 -38.88 -36.24 -46.95
C LYS A 855 -38.94 -37.18 -48.16
N THR A 856 -37.99 -37.06 -49.08
CA THR A 856 -37.86 -37.97 -50.23
C THR A 856 -37.10 -39.26 -49.88
N GLN A 857 -36.06 -39.18 -49.05
CA GLN A 857 -35.20 -40.33 -48.74
C GLN A 857 -35.89 -41.39 -47.87
N VAL A 858 -36.68 -41.00 -46.87
CA VAL A 858 -37.28 -41.96 -45.92
C VAL A 858 -38.24 -42.93 -46.61
N PRO A 859 -39.22 -42.50 -47.45
CA PRO A 859 -40.09 -43.41 -48.19
C PRO A 859 -39.32 -44.35 -49.13
N ASN A 860 -38.24 -43.88 -49.75
CA ASN A 860 -37.41 -44.69 -50.62
C ASN A 860 -36.73 -45.84 -49.87
N HIS A 861 -36.11 -45.56 -48.71
CA HIS A 861 -35.50 -46.60 -47.87
C HIS A 861 -36.56 -47.53 -47.29
N GLN A 862 -37.75 -47.02 -46.93
CA GLN A 862 -38.87 -47.84 -46.46
C GLN A 862 -39.31 -48.84 -47.53
N ASN A 863 -39.43 -48.40 -48.80
CA ASN A 863 -39.77 -49.28 -49.92
C ASN A 863 -38.68 -50.32 -50.18
N GLN A 864 -37.39 -49.95 -50.12
CA GLN A 864 -36.28 -50.89 -50.24
C GLN A 864 -36.33 -51.98 -49.17
N LEU A 865 -36.55 -51.60 -47.90
CA LEU A 865 -36.66 -52.54 -46.79
C LEU A 865 -37.91 -53.43 -46.89
N LYS A 866 -39.07 -52.89 -47.28
CA LYS A 866 -40.30 -53.68 -47.53
C LYS A 866 -40.09 -54.71 -48.63
N ASN A 867 -39.44 -54.31 -49.73
CA ASN A 867 -39.13 -55.21 -50.84
C ASN A 867 -38.15 -56.32 -50.44
N LEU A 868 -37.13 -55.99 -49.64
CA LEU A 868 -36.18 -56.98 -49.11
C LEU A 868 -36.86 -57.97 -48.15
N LEU A 869 -37.79 -57.48 -47.32
CA LEU A 869 -38.56 -58.34 -46.41
C LEU A 869 -39.44 -59.32 -47.20
N ARG A 870 -40.14 -58.84 -48.24
CA ARG A 870 -40.96 -59.66 -49.14
C ARG A 870 -40.15 -60.71 -49.87
N SER A 871 -38.93 -60.37 -50.31
CA SER A 871 -38.11 -61.30 -51.09
C SER A 871 -37.46 -62.37 -50.22
N ARG A 872 -36.98 -62.04 -49.01
CA ARG A 872 -36.25 -62.99 -48.15
C ARG A 872 -37.10 -63.70 -47.12
N PHE A 873 -38.18 -63.06 -46.63
CA PHE A 873 -39.03 -63.58 -45.55
C PHE A 873 -40.53 -63.50 -45.91
N PRO A 874 -40.97 -64.17 -47.01
CA PRO A 874 -42.34 -64.06 -47.51
C PRO A 874 -43.42 -64.59 -46.55
N GLN A 875 -43.06 -65.49 -45.62
CA GLN A 875 -44.00 -65.96 -44.59
C GLN A 875 -44.32 -64.87 -43.56
N GLU A 876 -43.36 -63.97 -43.31
CA GLU A 876 -43.48 -62.90 -42.32
C GLU A 876 -44.12 -61.63 -42.89
N THR A 877 -44.26 -61.53 -44.21
CA THR A 877 -44.89 -60.36 -44.84
C THR A 877 -46.40 -60.32 -44.71
N LYS A 878 -47.04 -61.43 -44.34
CA LYS A 878 -48.49 -61.48 -44.05
C LYS A 878 -48.89 -60.66 -42.82
N ASP A 879 -47.96 -60.41 -41.89
CA ASP A 879 -48.23 -59.63 -40.68
C ASP A 879 -48.12 -58.10 -40.87
N ILE A 880 -47.61 -57.62 -42.02
CA ILE A 880 -47.32 -56.18 -42.24
C ILE A 880 -48.35 -55.53 -43.16
N GLU A 881 -49.11 -56.31 -43.94
CA GLU A 881 -50.20 -55.78 -44.78
C GLU A 881 -51.48 -55.46 -43.98
N HIS A 882 -51.51 -55.72 -42.67
CA HIS A 882 -52.65 -55.41 -41.78
C HIS A 882 -52.32 -54.51 -40.57
N LYS A 883 -51.13 -53.89 -40.53
CA LYS A 883 -50.85 -52.80 -39.59
C LYS A 883 -50.38 -51.57 -40.32
N ASP A 884 -51.29 -50.99 -41.10
CA ASP A 884 -51.33 -49.54 -41.21
C ASP A 884 -51.59 -49.01 -39.80
N TYR A 885 -50.59 -48.38 -39.19
CA TYR A 885 -50.85 -47.41 -38.13
C TYR A 885 -51.57 -46.22 -38.79
N SER A 886 -52.88 -46.35 -38.91
CA SER A 886 -53.80 -45.25 -39.18
C SER A 886 -53.91 -44.37 -37.91
N PRO A 887 -54.16 -43.06 -38.04
CA PRO A 887 -53.85 -42.06 -37.04
C PRO A 887 -54.82 -42.09 -35.87
N LEU A 888 -54.29 -41.96 -34.64
CA LEU A 888 -55.03 -41.38 -33.52
C LEU A 888 -55.00 -39.87 -33.69
N ILE A 889 -55.84 -39.34 -34.59
CA ILE A 889 -56.31 -37.96 -34.53
C ILE A 889 -57.83 -38.09 -34.60
N GLY A 890 -58.52 -37.68 -33.54
CA GLY A 890 -59.98 -37.60 -33.53
C GLY A 890 -60.46 -36.67 -34.65
N SER A 891 -61.74 -36.73 -35.00
CA SER A 891 -62.32 -35.76 -35.95
C SER A 891 -61.93 -34.32 -35.57
N TRP A 892 -61.78 -33.41 -36.55
CA TRP A 892 -61.56 -31.97 -36.29
C TRP A 892 -62.52 -31.44 -35.21
N ALA A 893 -63.77 -31.92 -35.23
CA ALA A 893 -64.78 -31.56 -34.25
C ALA A 893 -64.51 -32.08 -32.83
N GLU A 894 -63.94 -33.28 -32.68
CA GLU A 894 -63.58 -33.86 -31.38
C GLU A 894 -62.33 -33.16 -30.80
N THR A 895 -61.35 -32.87 -31.65
CA THR A 895 -60.10 -32.19 -31.25
C THR A 895 -60.38 -30.75 -30.81
N VAL A 896 -61.11 -29.97 -31.61
CA VAL A 896 -61.44 -28.58 -31.29
C VAL A 896 -62.32 -28.48 -30.05
N SER A 897 -63.32 -29.35 -29.89
CA SER A 897 -64.21 -29.32 -28.70
C SER A 897 -63.50 -29.71 -27.40
N SER A 898 -62.34 -30.37 -27.47
CA SER A 898 -61.55 -30.76 -26.29
C SER A 898 -60.50 -29.74 -25.88
N LEU A 899 -60.06 -28.88 -26.81
CA LEU A 899 -58.97 -27.93 -26.60
C LEU A 899 -59.43 -26.48 -26.45
N TYR A 900 -60.59 -26.13 -27.03
CA TYR A 900 -61.00 -24.74 -27.17
C TYR A 900 -62.48 -24.52 -26.81
N GLU A 901 -62.73 -23.47 -26.03
CA GLU A 901 -64.07 -23.00 -25.67
C GLU A 901 -64.26 -21.53 -26.09
N VAL A 902 -65.50 -21.15 -26.41
CA VAL A 902 -65.84 -19.75 -26.72
C VAL A 902 -65.60 -18.88 -25.47
N GLY A 903 -64.84 -17.81 -25.63
CA GLY A 903 -64.40 -16.91 -24.56
C GLY A 903 -62.97 -17.18 -24.04
N MET A 904 -62.33 -18.27 -24.48
CA MET A 904 -60.94 -18.58 -24.13
C MET A 904 -59.97 -17.64 -24.85
N THR A 905 -59.00 -17.09 -24.13
CA THR A 905 -57.87 -16.32 -24.70
C THR A 905 -56.67 -17.24 -24.94
N VAL A 906 -56.07 -17.14 -26.11
CA VAL A 906 -54.97 -17.99 -26.59
C VAL A 906 -53.94 -17.14 -27.33
N ASP A 907 -52.67 -17.49 -27.21
CA ASP A 907 -51.60 -16.88 -28.01
C ASP A 907 -51.52 -17.58 -29.37
N VAL A 908 -51.62 -16.80 -30.44
CA VAL A 908 -51.71 -17.32 -31.82
C VAL A 908 -50.64 -16.72 -32.72
N VAL A 909 -50.16 -17.49 -33.71
CA VAL A 909 -49.13 -17.05 -34.65
C VAL A 909 -49.78 -16.58 -35.95
N ILE A 910 -49.42 -15.41 -36.44
CA ILE A 910 -49.98 -14.85 -37.66
C ILE A 910 -49.41 -15.57 -38.88
N LYS A 911 -50.28 -16.26 -39.62
CA LYS A 911 -49.90 -17.04 -40.80
C LYS A 911 -50.04 -16.24 -42.08
N GLN A 912 -51.10 -15.44 -42.17
CA GLN A 912 -51.41 -14.68 -43.37
C GLN A 912 -52.27 -13.45 -43.04
N ILE A 913 -51.96 -12.32 -43.65
CA ILE A 913 -52.72 -11.08 -43.53
C ILE A 913 -53.41 -10.80 -44.87
N LEU A 914 -54.72 -10.55 -44.84
CA LEU A 914 -55.54 -10.17 -45.99
C LEU A 914 -56.30 -8.87 -45.68
N PRO A 915 -56.77 -8.12 -46.69
CA PRO A 915 -57.44 -6.82 -46.46
C PRO A 915 -58.68 -6.87 -45.55
N TYR A 916 -59.29 -8.04 -45.36
CA TYR A 916 -60.49 -8.22 -44.55
C TYR A 916 -60.24 -8.95 -43.22
N GLY A 917 -59.01 -9.38 -42.92
CA GLY A 917 -58.70 -10.09 -41.67
C GLY A 917 -57.36 -10.81 -41.65
N ILE A 918 -57.03 -11.36 -40.49
CA ILE A 918 -55.77 -12.04 -40.19
C ILE A 918 -56.05 -13.52 -39.92
N PHE A 919 -55.40 -14.40 -40.68
CA PHE A 919 -55.40 -15.84 -40.43
C PHE A 919 -54.27 -16.19 -39.48
N VAL A 920 -54.61 -16.92 -38.43
CA VAL A 920 -53.72 -17.27 -37.34
C VAL A 920 -53.71 -18.78 -37.13
N ASP A 921 -52.55 -19.34 -36.81
CA ASP A 921 -52.43 -20.74 -36.41
C ASP A 921 -52.64 -20.83 -34.89
N LEU A 922 -53.56 -21.71 -34.49
CA LEU A 922 -53.92 -22.00 -33.10
C LEU A 922 -53.17 -23.21 -32.54
N ASP A 923 -52.97 -24.23 -33.38
CA ASP A 923 -52.22 -25.47 -33.11
C ASP A 923 -51.98 -26.23 -34.43
N GLU A 924 -51.31 -27.39 -34.39
CA GLU A 924 -51.09 -28.25 -35.56
C GLU A 924 -52.43 -28.57 -36.26
N HIS A 925 -52.60 -27.95 -37.45
CA HIS A 925 -53.75 -28.12 -38.36
C HIS A 925 -55.05 -27.36 -38.00
N ILE A 926 -55.04 -26.45 -37.02
CA ILE A 926 -56.22 -25.62 -36.68
C ILE A 926 -55.93 -24.15 -37.01
N VAL A 927 -56.71 -23.60 -37.95
CA VAL A 927 -56.58 -22.21 -38.42
C VAL A 927 -57.75 -21.38 -37.91
N GLY A 928 -57.42 -20.26 -37.29
CA GLY A 928 -58.36 -19.24 -36.82
C GLY A 928 -58.37 -18.02 -37.73
N LEU A 929 -59.48 -17.27 -37.74
CA LEU A 929 -59.61 -15.99 -38.44
C LEU A 929 -59.99 -14.87 -37.47
N ILE A 930 -59.19 -13.79 -37.46
CA ILE A 930 -59.54 -12.51 -36.85
C ILE A 930 -60.03 -11.57 -37.96
N HIS A 931 -61.32 -11.27 -37.99
CA HIS A 931 -61.86 -10.34 -38.98
C HIS A 931 -61.37 -8.91 -38.71
N ILE A 932 -61.22 -8.05 -39.72
CA ILE A 932 -60.72 -6.67 -39.56
C ILE A 932 -61.52 -5.87 -38.52
N SER A 933 -62.83 -6.13 -38.45
CA SER A 933 -63.70 -5.49 -37.48
C SER A 933 -63.45 -5.94 -36.05
N GLU A 934 -62.70 -7.02 -35.80
CA GLU A 934 -62.43 -7.66 -34.50
C GLU A 934 -60.98 -7.45 -34.02
N ILE A 935 -60.22 -6.57 -34.67
CA ILE A 935 -58.82 -6.31 -34.32
C ILE A 935 -58.68 -5.28 -33.19
N ASP A 936 -59.36 -4.13 -33.29
CA ASP A 936 -59.31 -3.00 -32.34
C ASP A 936 -60.70 -2.31 -32.32
N PHE A 937 -60.98 -1.50 -31.30
CA PHE A 937 -62.15 -0.62 -31.26
C PHE A 937 -62.01 0.59 -32.21
N ARG A 938 -60.79 0.92 -32.63
CA ARG A 938 -60.50 1.99 -33.60
C ARG A 938 -60.67 1.48 -35.04
N PHE A 939 -60.99 2.40 -35.95
CA PHE A 939 -61.01 2.11 -37.38
C PHE A 939 -59.57 1.92 -37.88
N ILE A 940 -59.27 0.75 -38.45
CA ILE A 940 -57.96 0.41 -39.03
C ILE A 940 -58.05 0.56 -40.55
N GLU A 941 -57.28 1.50 -41.10
CA GLU A 941 -57.28 1.81 -42.54
C GLU A 941 -56.48 0.76 -43.35
N ASN A 942 -55.41 0.19 -42.78
CA ASN A 942 -54.63 -0.86 -43.42
C ASN A 942 -54.01 -1.84 -42.39
N ILE A 943 -54.42 -3.11 -42.44
CA ILE A 943 -53.99 -4.16 -41.49
C ILE A 943 -52.50 -4.47 -41.60
N TYR A 944 -51.90 -4.35 -42.79
CA TYR A 944 -50.50 -4.71 -43.04
C TYR A 944 -49.48 -3.83 -42.29
N ASN A 945 -49.91 -2.66 -41.78
CA ASN A 945 -49.04 -1.79 -40.99
C ASN A 945 -49.02 -2.14 -39.49
N GLU A 946 -50.01 -2.93 -39.02
CA GLU A 946 -50.22 -3.18 -37.60
C GLU A 946 -49.74 -4.58 -37.16
N PHE A 947 -49.53 -5.48 -38.13
CA PHE A 947 -49.20 -6.89 -37.88
C PHE A 947 -48.22 -7.43 -38.92
N GLU A 948 -47.32 -8.33 -38.50
CA GLU A 948 -46.38 -9.01 -39.38
C GLU A 948 -46.64 -10.54 -39.42
N ILE A 949 -46.38 -11.16 -40.57
CA ILE A 949 -46.48 -12.63 -40.70
C ILE A 949 -45.36 -13.28 -39.87
N GLY A 950 -45.73 -14.25 -39.04
CA GLY A 950 -44.85 -14.95 -38.09
C GLY A 950 -44.85 -14.34 -36.68
N GLU A 951 -45.50 -13.19 -36.48
CA GLU A 951 -45.66 -12.56 -35.17
C GLU A 951 -46.69 -13.29 -34.31
N THR A 952 -46.46 -13.39 -33.00
CA THR A 952 -47.42 -13.94 -32.01
C THR A 952 -48.25 -12.84 -31.35
N CYS A 953 -49.56 -13.02 -31.25
CA CYS A 953 -50.45 -12.11 -30.54
C CYS A 953 -51.53 -12.84 -29.73
N PRO A 954 -52.01 -12.26 -28.61
CA PRO A 954 -53.12 -12.83 -27.84
C PRO A 954 -54.46 -12.56 -28.54
N ALA A 955 -55.28 -13.60 -28.70
CA ALA A 955 -56.61 -13.51 -29.30
C ALA A 955 -57.63 -14.35 -28.51
N MET A 956 -58.87 -13.87 -28.42
CA MET A 956 -59.97 -14.59 -27.76
C MET A 956 -60.88 -15.23 -28.79
N ILE A 957 -61.27 -16.48 -28.54
CA ILE A 957 -62.18 -17.24 -29.38
C ILE A 957 -63.60 -16.70 -29.22
N THR A 958 -64.19 -16.18 -30.30
CA THR A 958 -65.54 -15.58 -30.29
C THR A 958 -66.60 -16.53 -30.80
N SER A 959 -66.26 -17.47 -31.68
CA SER A 959 -67.17 -18.54 -32.11
C SER A 959 -66.42 -19.73 -32.69
N ILE A 960 -67.00 -20.93 -32.53
CA ILE A 960 -66.51 -22.18 -33.10
C ILE A 960 -67.67 -22.78 -33.91
N ASN A 961 -67.45 -23.00 -35.22
CA ASN A 961 -68.40 -23.70 -36.08
C ASN A 961 -67.84 -25.07 -36.47
N LEU A 962 -68.35 -26.11 -35.79
CA LEU A 962 -67.93 -27.50 -35.97
C LEU A 962 -68.29 -28.08 -37.34
N SER A 963 -69.31 -27.56 -38.01
CA SER A 963 -69.75 -28.06 -39.32
C SER A 963 -68.96 -27.49 -40.49
N GLU A 964 -68.37 -26.30 -40.33
CA GLU A 964 -67.59 -25.61 -41.36
C GLU A 964 -66.08 -25.61 -41.09
N GLU A 965 -65.63 -26.27 -40.02
CA GLU A 965 -64.23 -26.31 -39.58
C GLU A 965 -63.58 -24.92 -39.42
N LYS A 966 -64.33 -23.97 -38.81
CA LYS A 966 -63.89 -22.58 -38.63
C LYS A 966 -63.92 -22.12 -37.18
N ILE A 967 -62.89 -21.36 -36.79
CA ILE A 967 -62.80 -20.67 -35.49
C ILE A 967 -62.61 -19.18 -35.76
N ALA A 968 -63.49 -18.35 -35.22
CA ALA A 968 -63.37 -16.89 -35.29
C ALA A 968 -62.79 -16.36 -33.98
N LEU A 969 -61.90 -15.37 -34.09
CA LEU A 969 -61.20 -14.76 -32.96
C LEU A 969 -61.28 -13.24 -32.97
N SER A 970 -61.02 -12.63 -31.82
CA SER A 970 -60.97 -11.18 -31.63
C SER A 970 -59.77 -10.80 -30.77
N THR A 971 -59.05 -9.75 -31.17
CA THR A 971 -57.96 -9.16 -30.39
C THR A 971 -58.41 -7.87 -29.67
N LYS A 972 -59.67 -7.45 -29.87
CA LYS A 972 -60.26 -6.29 -29.19
C LYS A 972 -60.16 -6.44 -27.68
N GLY A 973 -59.56 -5.44 -27.03
CA GLY A 973 -59.44 -5.40 -25.57
C GLY A 973 -58.37 -6.33 -24.99
N LEU A 974 -57.57 -7.03 -25.81
CA LEU A 974 -56.55 -8.00 -25.37
C LEU A 974 -55.11 -7.52 -25.56
N GLY A 975 -54.92 -6.25 -25.95
CA GLY A 975 -53.67 -5.54 -25.73
C GLY A 975 -52.53 -5.87 -26.68
N LYS A 976 -52.65 -5.42 -27.94
CA LYS A 976 -51.50 -4.88 -28.71
C LYS A 976 -51.48 -3.34 -28.71
N PHE A 977 -52.65 -2.72 -28.46
CA PHE A 977 -52.85 -1.26 -28.34
C PHE A 977 -53.74 -0.86 -27.14
N ALA A 978 -53.88 -1.72 -26.14
CA ALA A 978 -54.59 -1.34 -24.91
C ALA A 978 -53.77 -0.26 -24.19
N ILE A 979 -54.39 0.92 -23.97
CA ILE A 979 -53.96 1.89 -22.95
C ILE A 979 -54.56 1.46 -21.63
#